data_AF-A0A504Y060-F1
#
_entry.id   AF-A0A504Y060-F1
#
_cell.length_a   1.000
_cell.length_b   1.000
_cell.length_c   1.000
_cell.angle_alpha   90.00
_cell.angle_beta   90.00
_cell.angle_gamma   90.00
#
_symmetry.space_group_name_H-M   'P 1'
#
loop_
_entity.id
_entity.type
_entity.pdbx_description
1 polymer ?
#
loop_
_entity_poly.entity_id
_entity_poly.type
_entity_poly.pdbx_seq_one_letter_code
_entity_poly.pdbx_strand_id
1 'polypeptide(L)'
;MDGEKLSSINTLRTRFPALTVSDARALLERHNWNVTIAGAEAERGERQRKKADSANYFVGGGDKGSGQQVMAPPGESVSDRSGEIGSGSGVHSMIDRIFRKAEVEMAKASGGDGGTGVEDNEPRAFYGRGQRLGYTANPSPYVASTLRAARSVCITVYRNGFEVDSNGFVPLNSDEGRQFVEAMDKGYVPPSLAAKYPNTDLTVNLRDCLQVDYVPPSYIPFQGHGHRLAAPSSAAASSAAPADAQASPATAGSPGTPTYDPSRAVEVRSDEATSFVVLLNTRGERRQVQVNPERHTVDDLYSLAHAYQPELPNFILVERGMPPRRLEASTRSQTIAQAKLSRAVVALQQLSPVHIRQLGRAPHKCGGLAKGNGTGTTDTIACAHTALPASLPKLPLPLFMTRCSGTWRLRRLFRDCSRLSEGRGAHVHEELRRTDKANPHTSYISSDLFEQTLKGRSALPLRSHRTWLVRPDPEKQDMLVRSAYWLWASVQFYKLYLDNQLRPEVRYAVDGIFSKRSGYWTAEWFQRTAALLPDYVSTPFVYSASLGVAQPLDMSQFDCLFNSSRMPGVLQDEIKPVGFVPHALVQYRGHQFQITVADADCVPLSIDELYAQLRDIVCTNVAPAHTDVSVFTALPRTEWNGARTMLLRNVINGKSLEAVEESMLVLNLDADDERDAMVDPMSPVGVTAKSPSVRAGNRWWDKSLSVSVNSRGDIAVSAESSWGDGVAVRRYINDVYALSRAAHSHVLRKDAPATHKIRQLQWHVPDELVAAAQRVTRRVTKDRESLDVAAGVLDIATTPTPAVEATVQLAAQLAMFRVHQQQPMNCMQNTDMHCYRRGRSEQIPLTTLESTAFLLSMRSSVRETQQAACHAAVQRYKAEKKAVSRGSSTYSHLLALRLTAERFLGRVPDLYNDPVFSLVAEPALRFEMVEAGATYGCGYALHPFSCHLTCSRTGSTLLYQVTSPPPSSVGVATSSATFAAAFTRACQEVSALLAPD
;
A
#
# COMPACT_ATOMS: atom_id res chain seq x y z
N MET A 1 19.67 30.89 43.24
CA MET A 1 19.34 31.75 42.10
C MET A 1 20.42 31.50 41.07
N ASP A 2 20.07 30.79 40.01
CA ASP A 2 21.04 30.20 39.07
C ASP A 2 21.74 31.26 38.23
N GLY A 3 23.05 31.10 38.03
CA GLY A 3 23.96 32.12 37.47
C GLY A 3 23.62 32.57 36.05
N GLU A 4 22.91 31.76 35.27
CA GLU A 4 22.57 32.08 33.88
C GLU A 4 21.44 33.12 33.75
N LYS A 5 20.46 33.14 34.66
CA LYS A 5 19.41 34.17 34.63
C LYS A 5 19.95 35.56 35.03
N LEU A 6 20.96 35.63 35.90
CA LEU A 6 21.63 36.89 36.23
C LEU A 6 22.47 37.43 35.07
N SER A 7 23.10 36.55 34.27
CA SER A 7 23.84 36.92 33.06
C SER A 7 22.94 37.60 32.02
N SER A 8 21.79 37.01 31.71
CA SER A 8 20.83 37.54 30.73
C SER A 8 20.17 38.84 31.20
N ILE A 9 19.88 38.97 32.51
CA ILE A 9 19.36 40.21 33.08
C ILE A 9 20.43 41.32 33.05
N ASN A 10 21.69 41.00 33.38
CA ASN A 10 22.78 41.98 33.32
C ASN A 10 23.09 42.40 31.88
N THR A 11 22.91 41.51 30.90
CA THR A 11 23.07 41.81 29.46
C THR A 11 21.96 42.70 28.92
N LEU A 12 20.72 42.51 29.39
CA LEU A 12 19.59 43.41 29.08
C LEU A 12 19.79 44.80 29.70
N ARG A 13 20.35 44.87 30.91
CA ARG A 13 20.61 46.13 31.60
C ARG A 13 21.82 46.89 31.06
N THR A 14 22.82 46.22 30.50
CA THR A 14 23.92 46.91 29.79
C THR A 14 23.45 47.53 28.48
N ARG A 15 22.47 46.92 27.79
CA ARG A 15 21.87 47.51 26.58
C ARG A 15 20.81 48.57 26.89
N PHE A 16 20.08 48.43 28.01
CA PHE A 16 19.06 49.38 28.43
C PHE A 16 19.23 49.74 29.92
N PRO A 17 20.06 50.75 30.23
CA PRO A 17 20.49 51.06 31.60
C PRO A 17 19.36 51.45 32.55
N ALA A 18 18.23 51.92 32.00
CA ALA A 18 17.06 52.35 32.76
C ALA A 18 16.18 51.20 33.30
N LEU A 19 16.40 49.95 32.86
CA LEU A 19 15.62 48.80 33.33
C LEU A 19 16.10 48.31 34.70
N THR A 20 15.14 48.09 35.60
CA THR A 20 15.40 47.43 36.88
C THR A 20 15.51 45.91 36.69
N VAL A 21 16.14 45.22 37.65
CA VAL A 21 16.35 43.77 37.59
C VAL A 21 15.02 43.00 37.57
N SER A 22 13.97 43.50 38.22
CA SER A 22 12.65 42.84 38.19
C SER A 22 11.94 43.03 36.86
N ASP A 23 12.07 44.19 36.23
CA ASP A 23 11.40 44.48 34.95
C ASP A 23 12.02 43.68 33.81
N ALA A 24 13.36 43.57 33.78
CA ALA A 24 14.07 42.75 32.79
C ALA A 24 13.72 41.25 32.91
N ARG A 25 13.47 40.79 34.14
CA ARG A 25 13.05 39.41 34.42
C ARG A 25 11.60 39.16 33.97
N ALA A 26 10.69 40.10 34.25
CA ALA A 26 9.29 40.01 33.82
C ALA A 26 9.13 40.06 32.30
N LEU A 27 10.03 40.75 31.58
CA LEU A 27 10.06 40.82 30.12
C LEU A 27 10.49 39.51 29.47
N LEU A 28 11.49 38.83 30.06
CA LEU A 28 11.97 37.52 29.60
C LEU A 28 10.93 36.42 29.83
N GLU A 29 10.18 36.48 30.93
CA GLU A 29 9.16 35.48 31.26
C GLU A 29 7.86 35.64 30.44
N ARG A 30 7.69 36.74 29.68
CA ARG A 30 6.42 37.08 28.99
C ARG A 30 6.29 36.64 27.52
N HIS A 31 7.34 36.20 26.83
CA HIS A 31 7.36 36.15 25.35
C HIS A 31 7.73 34.80 24.69
N ASN A 32 7.22 33.66 25.17
CA ASN A 32 7.34 32.36 24.48
C ASN A 32 6.56 32.32 23.13
N TRP A 33 7.21 32.50 21.95
CA TRP A 33 6.66 32.10 20.64
C TRP A 33 7.71 31.98 19.50
N ASN A 34 7.63 30.89 18.70
CA ASN A 34 8.31 30.61 17.41
C ASN A 34 7.44 30.96 16.17
N VAL A 35 8.06 31.55 15.12
CA VAL A 35 7.47 31.76 13.78
C VAL A 35 8.40 31.17 12.70
N THR A 36 7.86 30.42 11.73
CA THR A 36 8.61 29.89 10.57
C THR A 36 8.02 30.41 9.25
N ILE A 37 8.87 30.91 8.34
CA ILE A 37 8.52 31.27 6.96
C ILE A 37 8.99 30.15 6.00
N ALA A 38 8.25 29.90 4.93
CA ALA A 38 8.69 29.08 3.80
C ALA A 38 8.88 29.96 2.56
N GLY A 39 10.11 30.10 2.06
CA GLY A 39 10.41 30.92 0.89
C GLY A 39 11.52 30.32 0.02
N ALA A 40 11.13 29.67 -1.10
CA ALA A 40 12.02 29.44 -2.26
C ALA A 40 11.28 28.96 -3.54
N GLU A 41 10.01 28.53 -3.48
CA GLU A 41 9.35 27.92 -4.66
C GLU A 41 8.36 28.85 -5.40
N ALA A 42 7.97 29.99 -4.82
CA ALA A 42 6.95 30.87 -5.39
C ALA A 42 7.46 31.94 -6.38
N GLU A 43 8.75 32.32 -6.34
CA GLU A 43 9.32 33.33 -7.23
C GLU A 43 9.46 32.87 -8.69
N ARG A 44 9.50 31.56 -8.95
CA ARG A 44 9.58 31.02 -10.33
C ARG A 44 8.26 31.09 -11.08
N GLY A 45 7.13 30.95 -10.40
CA GLY A 45 5.81 30.90 -11.03
C GLY A 45 5.39 32.24 -11.64
N GLU A 46 5.76 33.36 -10.99
CA GLU A 46 5.31 34.69 -11.38
C GLU A 46 6.19 35.31 -12.49
N ARG A 47 7.48 34.97 -12.52
CA ARG A 47 8.39 35.29 -13.64
C ARG A 47 8.01 34.55 -14.94
N GLN A 48 7.48 33.33 -14.85
CA GLN A 48 6.97 32.60 -16.01
C GLN A 48 5.65 33.17 -16.54
N ARG A 49 4.79 33.69 -15.65
CA ARG A 49 3.51 34.30 -16.04
C ARG A 49 3.70 35.61 -16.82
N LYS A 50 4.63 36.47 -16.39
CA LYS A 50 4.96 37.73 -17.12
C LYS A 50 5.65 37.53 -18.46
N LYS A 51 6.22 36.34 -18.74
CA LYS A 51 6.84 36.02 -20.04
C LYS A 51 5.82 35.57 -21.09
N ALA A 52 4.60 35.21 -20.67
CA ALA A 52 3.51 34.82 -21.56
C ALA A 52 2.70 36.01 -22.09
N ASP A 53 2.67 37.14 -21.38
CA ASP A 53 1.87 38.33 -21.72
C ASP A 53 2.54 39.30 -22.72
N SER A 54 3.78 39.02 -23.19
CA SER A 54 4.49 39.89 -24.14
C SER A 54 4.57 39.32 -25.57
N ALA A 55 3.57 38.56 -26.01
CA ALA A 55 3.50 38.07 -27.39
C ALA A 55 2.89 39.14 -28.32
N ASN A 56 3.59 39.46 -29.41
CA ASN A 56 3.20 40.42 -30.43
C ASN A 56 1.80 40.14 -31.00
N TYR A 57 0.96 41.17 -31.08
CA TYR A 57 -0.39 41.09 -31.69
C TYR A 57 -0.36 41.51 -33.17
N PHE A 58 -1.04 40.73 -34.02
CA PHE A 58 -1.47 41.11 -35.38
C PHE A 58 -2.98 41.39 -35.36
N VAL A 59 -3.43 42.48 -35.97
CA VAL A 59 -4.86 42.82 -36.11
C VAL A 59 -5.28 42.68 -37.57
N GLY A 60 -6.48 42.12 -37.79
CA GLY A 60 -6.88 41.39 -39.00
C GLY A 60 -7.14 42.19 -40.27
N GLY A 61 -7.31 41.43 -41.36
CA GLY A 61 -7.82 41.86 -42.66
C GLY A 61 -8.52 40.71 -43.36
N GLY A 62 -9.75 40.93 -43.81
CA GLY A 62 -10.56 39.97 -44.57
C GLY A 62 -10.03 39.71 -45.98
N ASP A 63 -10.76 38.88 -46.71
CA ASP A 63 -10.41 38.32 -48.01
C ASP A 63 -9.82 39.36 -48.98
N LYS A 64 -8.56 39.14 -49.36
CA LYS A 64 -7.64 40.01 -50.14
C LYS A 64 -6.72 40.91 -49.29
N GLY A 65 -5.80 40.25 -48.60
CA GLY A 65 -4.37 40.61 -48.45
C GLY A 65 -3.98 42.05 -48.11
N SER A 66 -3.60 42.26 -46.85
CA SER A 66 -2.47 43.10 -46.36
C SER A 66 -2.73 43.53 -44.90
N GLY A 67 -1.99 42.99 -43.93
CA GLY A 67 -2.00 43.44 -42.53
C GLY A 67 -0.58 43.64 -42.01
N GLN A 68 -0.28 44.86 -41.55
CA GLN A 68 1.06 45.35 -41.18
C GLN A 68 1.36 45.12 -39.69
N GLN A 69 2.63 44.87 -39.36
CA GLN A 69 3.12 44.67 -37.99
C GLN A 69 3.46 46.03 -37.33
N VAL A 70 2.98 46.26 -36.09
CA VAL A 70 3.34 47.45 -35.29
C VAL A 70 4.33 47.03 -34.19
N MET A 71 5.55 47.59 -34.20
CA MET A 71 6.55 47.42 -33.14
C MET A 71 6.33 48.44 -32.01
N ALA A 72 6.45 48.00 -30.75
CA ALA A 72 6.55 48.88 -29.59
C ALA A 72 7.98 49.45 -29.45
N PRO A 73 8.15 50.66 -28.87
CA PRO A 73 9.42 51.38 -28.84
C PRO A 73 10.41 50.79 -27.80
N PRO A 74 11.73 51.01 -27.96
CA PRO A 74 12.74 50.51 -27.04
C PRO A 74 13.10 51.55 -25.97
N GLY A 75 13.31 51.10 -24.74
CA GLY A 75 13.98 51.86 -23.69
C GLY A 75 13.79 51.20 -22.33
N GLU A 76 14.74 51.18 -21.40
CA GLU A 76 16.15 51.53 -21.37
C GLU A 76 16.69 50.90 -20.08
N SER A 77 17.95 50.46 -20.07
CA SER A 77 18.61 49.81 -18.95
C SER A 77 19.53 50.78 -18.20
N VAL A 78 19.32 51.08 -16.90
CA VAL A 78 20.36 51.74 -16.07
C VAL A 78 20.26 51.40 -14.57
N SER A 79 21.28 50.65 -14.13
CA SER A 79 22.17 50.73 -12.94
C SER A 79 21.71 50.92 -11.49
N ASP A 80 22.40 50.15 -10.64
CA ASP A 80 22.86 50.43 -9.26
C ASP A 80 22.98 51.91 -8.86
N ARG A 81 22.33 52.28 -7.75
CA ARG A 81 22.83 53.29 -6.80
C ARG A 81 22.41 52.93 -5.37
N SER A 82 23.41 52.82 -4.51
CA SER A 82 23.31 52.97 -3.06
C SER A 82 23.05 54.44 -2.69
N GLY A 83 22.25 54.68 -1.65
CA GLY A 83 22.23 55.96 -0.92
C GLY A 83 20.87 56.63 -0.72
N GLU A 84 20.50 56.70 0.55
CA GLU A 84 19.62 57.68 1.23
C GLU A 84 18.09 57.50 1.30
N ILE A 85 17.65 57.70 2.54
CA ILE A 85 16.35 57.47 3.14
C ILE A 85 15.44 58.67 2.89
N GLY A 86 14.21 58.39 2.45
CA GLY A 86 13.13 59.38 2.36
C GLY A 86 11.76 58.76 2.65
N SER A 87 11.36 58.79 3.93
CA SER A 87 9.97 58.99 4.39
C SER A 87 8.84 58.35 3.54
N GLY A 88 8.61 57.05 3.68
CA GLY A 88 7.42 56.35 3.20
C GLY A 88 6.67 55.69 4.35
N SER A 89 5.48 56.21 4.68
CA SER A 89 4.38 55.61 5.49
C SER A 89 4.78 54.66 6.62
N GLY A 90 4.51 55.05 7.88
CA GLY A 90 4.80 54.24 9.07
C GLY A 90 4.32 52.78 8.99
N VAL A 91 3.29 52.47 8.20
CA VAL A 91 2.77 51.11 7.98
C VAL A 91 3.69 50.25 7.11
N HIS A 92 4.34 50.80 6.08
CA HIS A 92 5.35 50.05 5.31
C HIS A 92 6.56 49.69 6.17
N SER A 93 6.99 50.61 7.04
CA SER A 93 8.05 50.34 8.02
C SER A 93 7.68 49.24 9.03
N MET A 94 6.39 49.11 9.37
CA MET A 94 5.90 48.01 10.23
C MET A 94 5.96 46.68 9.50
N ILE A 95 5.54 46.64 8.23
CA ILE A 95 5.60 45.42 7.40
C ILE A 95 7.05 44.94 7.25
N ASP A 96 7.99 45.84 6.94
CA ASP A 96 9.41 45.49 6.82
C ASP A 96 10.00 44.99 8.16
N ARG A 97 9.46 45.43 9.30
CA ARG A 97 9.84 44.90 10.63
C ARG A 97 9.25 43.52 10.88
N ILE A 98 8.03 43.25 10.43
CA ILE A 98 7.38 41.93 10.56
C ILE A 98 8.16 40.87 9.79
N PHE A 99 8.51 41.14 8.53
CA PHE A 99 9.32 40.21 7.71
C PHE A 99 10.71 40.00 8.30
N ARG A 100 11.40 41.07 8.75
CA ARG A 100 12.71 40.95 9.43
C ARG A 100 12.63 40.15 10.73
N LYS A 101 11.60 40.35 11.57
CA LYS A 101 11.39 39.56 12.79
C LYS A 101 11.22 38.07 12.46
N ALA A 102 10.46 37.75 11.42
CA ALA A 102 10.20 36.38 11.02
C ALA A 102 11.41 35.69 10.35
N GLU A 103 12.27 36.44 9.63
CA GLU A 103 13.57 35.94 9.15
C GLU A 103 14.54 35.60 10.29
N VAL A 104 14.58 36.44 11.33
CA VAL A 104 15.43 36.20 12.51
C VAL A 104 14.97 34.97 13.29
N GLU A 105 13.67 34.74 13.40
CA GLU A 105 13.12 33.51 14.01
C GLU A 105 13.41 32.26 13.16
N MET A 106 13.40 32.36 11.82
CA MET A 106 13.84 31.26 10.95
C MET A 106 15.34 30.96 11.09
N ALA A 107 16.18 31.98 11.21
CA ALA A 107 17.62 31.81 11.40
C ALA A 107 17.95 31.11 12.73
N LYS A 108 17.17 31.36 13.78
CA LYS A 108 17.26 30.62 15.06
C LYS A 108 16.80 29.16 14.94
N ALA A 109 15.85 28.87 14.04
CA ALA A 109 15.38 27.51 13.78
C ALA A 109 16.33 26.69 12.88
N SER A 110 17.24 27.33 12.13
CA SER A 110 18.09 26.67 11.12
C SER A 110 19.58 26.56 11.48
N GLY A 111 20.04 27.04 12.64
CA GLY A 111 21.45 27.01 13.04
C GLY A 111 21.67 26.34 14.40
N GLY A 112 22.17 25.10 14.42
CA GLY A 112 22.62 24.44 15.65
C GLY A 112 23.51 23.21 15.40
N ASP A 113 24.82 23.39 15.55
CA ASP A 113 25.77 22.30 15.86
C ASP A 113 26.34 22.52 17.27
N GLY A 114 26.35 21.44 18.06
CA GLY A 114 27.28 21.15 19.15
C GLY A 114 27.30 21.99 20.44
N GLY A 115 26.57 21.56 21.48
CA GLY A 115 27.15 21.52 22.84
C GLY A 115 26.31 22.01 24.03
N THR A 116 25.71 21.04 24.73
CA THR A 116 25.43 20.96 26.18
C THR A 116 24.48 21.96 26.86
N GLY A 117 23.31 21.46 27.29
CA GLY A 117 22.57 22.01 28.44
C GLY A 117 21.05 22.14 28.28
N VAL A 118 20.34 21.02 28.46
CA VAL A 118 19.03 20.93 29.15
C VAL A 118 17.75 21.52 28.49
N GLU A 119 16.67 20.73 28.65
CA GLU A 119 15.24 21.08 28.69
C GLU A 119 14.43 21.16 27.39
N ASP A 120 13.89 19.99 27.03
CA ASP A 120 12.56 19.83 26.43
C ASP A 120 11.54 20.71 27.18
N ASN A 121 11.12 21.80 26.57
CA ASN A 121 9.90 22.52 26.97
C ASN A 121 8.87 22.46 25.83
N GLU A 122 8.63 21.24 25.32
CA GLU A 122 7.29 20.93 24.83
C GLU A 122 6.36 20.90 26.05
N PRO A 123 5.17 21.53 26.00
CA PRO A 123 4.18 21.37 27.05
C PRO A 123 3.73 19.90 27.04
N ARG A 124 4.36 19.08 27.88
CA ARG A 124 3.84 17.77 28.26
C ARG A 124 2.43 17.99 28.79
N ALA A 125 1.43 17.64 28.00
CA ALA A 125 0.09 17.45 28.50
C ALA A 125 0.18 16.46 29.67
N PHE A 126 -0.11 16.95 30.86
CA PHE A 126 -0.21 16.13 32.06
C PHE A 126 -1.32 15.10 31.85
N TYR A 127 -0.94 13.83 31.67
CA TYR A 127 -1.88 12.71 31.74
C TYR A 127 -1.88 12.17 33.17
N GLY A 128 -2.60 12.86 34.04
CA GLY A 128 -2.85 12.42 35.42
C GLY A 128 -4.28 12.73 35.84
N ARG A 129 -4.88 11.81 36.58
CA ARG A 129 -6.24 11.97 37.13
C ARG A 129 -6.20 13.04 38.23
N GLY A 130 -6.77 14.21 37.99
CA GLY A 130 -6.95 15.22 39.03
C GLY A 130 -8.21 14.93 39.86
N GLN A 131 -8.06 14.71 41.16
CA GLN A 131 -9.18 14.57 42.10
C GLN A 131 -9.33 15.87 42.89
N ARG A 132 -10.54 16.43 42.97
CA ARG A 132 -10.81 17.63 43.78
C ARG A 132 -10.85 17.20 45.26
N LEU A 133 -9.88 17.62 46.05
CA LEU A 133 -9.87 17.41 47.50
C LEU A 133 -10.89 18.38 48.16
N GLY A 134 -12.04 17.85 48.58
CA GLY A 134 -13.05 18.57 49.33
C GLY A 134 -14.26 17.68 49.68
N TYR A 135 -14.66 17.70 50.96
CA TYR A 135 -15.77 16.92 51.50
C TYR A 135 -17.14 17.45 51.04
N THR A 136 -17.81 16.77 50.11
CA THR A 136 -19.26 16.87 49.90
C THR A 136 -19.83 15.53 49.46
N ALA A 137 -21.06 15.22 49.85
CA ALA A 137 -21.72 13.91 49.73
C ALA A 137 -22.09 13.45 48.30
N ASN A 138 -21.67 14.15 47.24
CA ASN A 138 -21.95 13.79 45.85
C ASN A 138 -20.66 13.45 45.08
N PRO A 139 -20.67 12.44 44.18
CA PRO A 139 -19.51 12.08 43.37
C PRO A 139 -19.12 13.22 42.41
N SER A 140 -17.82 13.46 42.27
CA SER A 140 -17.27 14.58 41.48
C SER A 140 -17.59 14.43 39.98
N PRO A 141 -18.12 15.47 39.31
CA PRO A 141 -18.38 15.40 37.87
C PRO A 141 -17.08 15.39 37.06
N TYR A 142 -17.11 14.64 35.95
CA TYR A 142 -16.05 14.55 34.95
C TYR A 142 -15.83 15.90 34.25
N VAL A 143 -14.58 16.35 34.15
CA VAL A 143 -14.19 17.49 33.32
C VAL A 143 -13.27 16.98 32.22
N ALA A 144 -13.75 16.99 30.98
CA ALA A 144 -12.97 16.58 29.81
C ALA A 144 -11.87 17.60 29.50
N SER A 145 -10.70 17.10 29.07
CA SER A 145 -9.61 17.92 28.52
C SER A 145 -10.03 18.52 27.18
N THR A 146 -10.14 19.85 27.08
CA THR A 146 -10.38 20.55 25.81
C THR A 146 -9.11 20.60 24.97
N LEU A 147 -8.95 19.65 24.03
CA LEU A 147 -7.99 19.78 22.93
C LEU A 147 -8.47 20.93 22.03
N ARG A 148 -7.70 22.02 21.94
CA ARG A 148 -7.95 23.10 20.96
C ARG A 148 -7.48 22.61 19.58
N ALA A 149 -8.28 22.84 18.55
CA ALA A 149 -7.89 22.49 17.18
C ALA A 149 -6.73 23.39 16.74
N ALA A 150 -5.73 22.87 16.01
CA ALA A 150 -4.64 23.66 15.43
C ALA A 150 -4.87 23.88 13.92
N ARG A 151 -4.66 25.09 13.41
CA ARG A 151 -4.90 25.47 12.00
C ARG A 151 -3.82 26.42 11.49
N SER A 152 -3.38 26.25 10.24
CA SER A 152 -2.50 27.19 9.56
C SER A 152 -3.29 28.18 8.67
N VAL A 153 -2.84 29.43 8.61
CA VAL A 153 -3.42 30.53 7.82
C VAL A 153 -2.30 31.18 7.01
N CYS A 154 -2.54 31.45 5.72
CA CYS A 154 -1.59 32.13 4.84
C CYS A 154 -2.01 33.58 4.60
N ILE A 155 -1.10 34.53 4.84
CA ILE A 155 -1.30 35.96 4.60
C ILE A 155 -0.35 36.39 3.49
N THR A 156 -0.91 36.84 2.36
CA THR A 156 -0.14 37.38 1.23
C THR A 156 -0.17 38.91 1.28
N VAL A 157 1.00 39.54 1.40
CA VAL A 157 1.13 40.99 1.56
C VAL A 157 1.58 41.62 0.25
N TYR A 158 0.73 42.48 -0.32
CA TYR A 158 1.00 43.28 -1.52
C TYR A 158 1.42 44.70 -1.13
N ARG A 159 1.88 45.48 -2.11
CA ARG A 159 2.27 46.88 -1.89
C ARG A 159 1.10 47.76 -1.43
N ASN A 160 -0.12 47.51 -1.92
CA ASN A 160 -1.32 48.32 -1.66
C ASN A 160 -2.27 47.71 -0.62
N GLY A 161 -2.03 46.49 -0.13
CA GLY A 161 -2.89 45.81 0.85
C GLY A 161 -2.47 44.36 1.09
N PHE A 162 -3.29 43.57 1.76
CA PHE A 162 -3.01 42.14 2.00
C PHE A 162 -4.25 41.27 1.79
N GLU A 163 -4.03 39.98 1.60
CA GLU A 163 -5.07 38.97 1.40
C GLU A 163 -4.84 37.79 2.35
N VAL A 164 -5.91 37.30 2.99
CA VAL A 164 -5.87 36.19 3.94
C VAL A 164 -6.57 34.98 3.34
N ASP A 165 -5.86 33.86 3.16
CA ASP A 165 -6.36 32.60 2.57
C ASP A 165 -7.16 32.79 1.26
N SER A 166 -6.73 33.70 0.39
CA SER A 166 -7.42 34.03 -0.87
C SER A 166 -8.88 34.53 -0.72
N ASN A 167 -9.25 35.06 0.46
CA ASN A 167 -10.62 35.43 0.79
C ASN A 167 -10.82 36.95 0.97
N GLY A 168 -10.55 37.71 -0.09
CA GLY A 168 -10.81 39.15 -0.15
C GLY A 168 -9.58 39.99 0.20
N PHE A 169 -9.42 41.07 -0.56
CA PHE A 169 -8.30 41.99 -0.44
C PHE A 169 -8.63 43.13 0.53
N VAL A 170 -7.76 43.35 1.53
CA VAL A 170 -7.88 44.44 2.50
C VAL A 170 -6.84 45.52 2.16
N PRO A 171 -7.27 46.73 1.73
CA PRO A 171 -6.35 47.82 1.43
C PRO A 171 -5.62 48.29 2.70
N LEU A 172 -4.34 48.61 2.59
CA LEU A 172 -3.53 49.14 3.69
C LEU A 172 -4.01 50.49 4.23
N ASN A 173 -4.79 51.22 3.43
CA ASN A 173 -5.33 52.52 3.77
C ASN A 173 -6.64 52.45 4.58
N SER A 174 -7.23 51.26 4.74
CA SER A 174 -8.43 51.08 5.58
C SER A 174 -8.05 51.02 7.06
N ASP A 175 -8.96 51.46 7.93
CA ASP A 175 -8.74 51.41 9.38
C ASP A 175 -8.60 49.96 9.88
N GLU A 176 -9.29 49.02 9.24
CA GLU A 176 -9.16 47.58 9.50
C GLU A 176 -7.77 47.04 9.10
N GLY A 177 -7.24 47.47 7.95
CA GLY A 177 -5.92 47.06 7.47
C GLY A 177 -4.80 47.57 8.36
N ARG A 178 -4.89 48.81 8.86
CA ARG A 178 -3.90 49.37 9.79
C ARG A 178 -3.91 48.65 11.14
N GLN A 179 -5.08 48.40 11.72
CA GLN A 179 -5.21 47.66 12.99
C GLN A 179 -4.70 46.22 12.88
N PHE A 180 -4.91 45.59 11.72
CA PHE A 180 -4.42 44.24 11.44
C PHE A 180 -2.89 44.18 11.42
N VAL A 181 -2.25 45.08 10.67
CA VAL A 181 -0.78 45.15 10.58
C VAL A 181 -0.15 45.58 11.90
N GLU A 182 -0.79 46.49 12.64
CA GLU A 182 -0.32 46.92 13.96
C GLU A 182 -0.39 45.78 15.00
N ALA A 183 -1.45 44.98 14.99
CA ALA A 183 -1.56 43.79 15.83
C ALA A 183 -0.46 42.77 15.51
N MET A 184 -0.17 42.56 14.22
CA MET A 184 0.93 41.70 13.78
C MET A 184 2.32 42.24 14.15
N ASP A 185 2.59 43.54 14.02
CA ASP A 185 3.89 44.12 14.44
C ASP A 185 4.09 43.99 15.96
N LYS A 186 3.00 44.08 16.74
CA LYS A 186 2.99 43.88 18.19
C LYS A 186 3.01 42.41 18.63
N GLY A 187 2.89 41.46 17.71
CA GLY A 187 2.91 40.02 18.00
C GLY A 187 1.62 39.46 18.61
N TYR A 188 0.49 40.16 18.44
CA TYR A 188 -0.83 39.68 18.83
C TYR A 188 -1.57 39.09 17.62
N VAL A 189 -2.42 38.08 17.87
CA VAL A 189 -3.34 37.58 16.83
C VAL A 189 -4.33 38.70 16.48
N PRO A 190 -4.44 39.12 15.21
CA PRO A 190 -5.35 40.17 14.82
C PRO A 190 -6.81 39.85 15.23
N PRO A 191 -7.56 40.81 15.80
CA PRO A 191 -8.92 40.56 16.28
C PRO A 191 -9.88 40.00 15.21
N SER A 192 -9.73 40.40 13.96
CA SER A 192 -10.52 39.88 12.83
C SER A 192 -10.21 38.40 12.53
N LEU A 193 -8.96 37.96 12.74
CA LEU A 193 -8.56 36.56 12.59
C LEU A 193 -9.05 35.71 13.78
N ALA A 194 -8.94 36.24 15.00
CA ALA A 194 -9.42 35.60 16.22
C ALA A 194 -10.95 35.44 16.23
N ALA A 195 -11.69 36.42 15.71
CA ALA A 195 -13.14 36.36 15.57
C ALA A 195 -13.58 35.32 14.52
N LYS A 196 -12.79 35.13 13.45
CA LYS A 196 -13.07 34.15 12.39
C LYS A 196 -12.82 32.70 12.84
N TYR A 197 -11.92 32.49 13.80
CA TYR A 197 -11.56 31.15 14.31
C TYR A 197 -11.50 31.11 15.86
N PRO A 198 -12.65 31.19 16.56
CA PRO A 198 -12.66 31.09 18.02
C PRO A 198 -12.19 29.70 18.48
N ASN A 199 -11.39 29.66 19.57
CA ASN A 199 -10.90 28.42 20.22
C ASN A 199 -9.97 27.52 19.37
N THR A 200 -9.26 28.08 18.39
CA THR A 200 -8.30 27.36 17.53
C THR A 200 -6.88 27.94 17.71
N ASP A 201 -5.86 27.09 17.80
CA ASP A 201 -4.46 27.51 17.79
C ASP A 201 -4.03 27.80 16.35
N LEU A 202 -3.64 29.04 16.05
CA LEU A 202 -3.37 29.52 14.69
C LEU A 202 -1.87 29.60 14.40
N THR A 203 -1.43 28.97 13.32
CA THR A 203 -0.08 29.12 12.74
C THR A 203 -0.15 30.05 11.53
N VAL A 204 0.58 31.16 11.51
CA VAL A 204 0.50 32.17 10.44
C VAL A 204 1.70 32.06 9.50
N ASN A 205 1.43 31.83 8.23
CA ASN A 205 2.43 31.82 7.15
C ASN A 205 2.36 33.16 6.38
N LEU A 206 3.50 33.83 6.23
CA LEU A 206 3.57 35.11 5.51
C LEU A 206 4.16 34.91 4.11
N ARG A 207 3.52 35.50 3.11
CA ARG A 207 3.99 35.55 1.72
C ARG A 207 4.26 36.99 1.31
N ASP A 208 5.49 37.26 0.87
CA ASP A 208 5.92 38.58 0.41
C ASP A 208 5.58 38.78 -1.07
N CYS A 209 4.72 39.76 -1.35
CA CYS A 209 4.42 40.28 -2.68
C CYS A 209 4.53 41.82 -2.70
N LEU A 210 5.38 42.43 -1.85
CA LEU A 210 5.53 43.89 -1.71
C LEU A 210 6.00 44.61 -2.98
N GLN A 211 6.49 43.86 -3.97
CA GLN A 211 6.91 44.36 -5.28
C GLN A 211 5.77 44.49 -6.29
N VAL A 212 4.53 44.10 -5.92
CA VAL A 212 3.37 44.05 -6.81
C VAL A 212 2.16 44.70 -6.13
N ASP A 213 1.46 45.58 -6.86
CA ASP A 213 0.14 46.07 -6.45
C ASP A 213 -0.93 45.01 -6.78
N TYR A 214 -1.81 44.72 -5.85
CA TYR A 214 -2.95 43.82 -6.08
C TYR A 214 -3.89 44.41 -7.13
N VAL A 215 -4.19 43.61 -8.16
CA VAL A 215 -5.21 43.90 -9.18
C VAL A 215 -6.30 42.83 -9.06
N PRO A 216 -7.57 43.21 -8.79
CA PRO A 216 -8.65 42.23 -8.66
C PRO A 216 -8.88 41.50 -10.00
N PRO A 217 -9.10 40.17 -9.99
CA PRO A 217 -9.36 39.42 -11.21
C PRO A 217 -10.68 39.89 -11.86
N SER A 218 -10.63 40.22 -13.15
CA SER A 218 -11.82 40.62 -13.91
C SER A 218 -12.79 39.45 -14.06
N TYR A 219 -14.00 39.61 -13.54
CA TYR A 219 -15.10 38.65 -13.69
C TYR A 219 -15.60 38.63 -15.15
N ILE A 220 -15.60 37.45 -15.77
CA ILE A 220 -16.26 37.23 -17.07
C ILE A 220 -17.66 36.67 -16.76
N PRO A 221 -18.76 37.44 -16.94
CA PRO A 221 -20.10 36.94 -16.74
C PRO A 221 -20.44 35.83 -17.73
N PHE A 222 -21.00 34.74 -17.19
CA PHE A 222 -21.58 33.62 -17.93
C PHE A 222 -22.76 34.10 -18.78
N GLN A 223 -22.61 34.12 -20.11
CA GLN A 223 -23.73 34.29 -21.04
C GLN A 223 -24.21 32.93 -21.53
N GLY A 224 -25.36 32.48 -21.01
CA GLY A 224 -26.10 31.34 -21.51
C GLY A 224 -27.59 31.54 -21.24
N HIS A 225 -28.42 31.51 -22.29
CA HIS A 225 -29.88 31.64 -22.19
C HIS A 225 -30.50 30.30 -21.78
N GLY A 226 -31.05 30.23 -20.57
CA GLY A 226 -31.80 29.07 -20.09
C GLY A 226 -33.27 29.11 -20.53
N HIS A 227 -33.75 28.05 -21.17
CA HIS A 227 -35.19 27.83 -21.39
C HIS A 227 -35.78 27.09 -20.19
N ARG A 228 -36.86 27.65 -19.60
CA ARG A 228 -37.66 27.00 -18.54
C ARG A 228 -38.87 26.27 -19.16
N LEU A 229 -39.10 25.03 -18.74
CA LEU A 229 -40.37 24.32 -18.93
C LEU A 229 -41.11 24.21 -17.59
N ALA A 230 -42.33 24.76 -17.62
CA ALA A 230 -43.54 24.67 -16.78
C ALA A 230 -43.49 24.14 -15.31
N ALA A 231 -44.26 24.85 -14.48
CA ALA A 231 -44.60 24.61 -13.08
C ALA A 231 -45.65 23.48 -12.86
N PRO A 232 -45.82 22.96 -11.63
CA PRO A 232 -46.94 22.09 -11.25
C PRO A 232 -48.11 22.89 -10.66
N SER A 233 -49.34 22.43 -10.94
CA SER A 233 -50.59 22.90 -10.32
C SER A 233 -50.91 22.15 -9.03
N SER A 234 -51.66 22.83 -8.18
CA SER A 234 -51.97 22.61 -6.76
C SER A 234 -53.02 21.54 -6.41
N ALA A 235 -52.84 21.00 -5.19
CA ALA A 235 -53.82 20.77 -4.09
C ALA A 235 -55.04 19.86 -4.27
N ALA A 236 -55.23 18.94 -3.31
CA ALA A 236 -56.33 18.99 -2.32
C ALA A 236 -56.18 17.90 -1.25
N ALA A 237 -56.59 18.24 -0.03
CA ALA A 237 -56.52 17.47 1.21
C ALA A 237 -57.81 16.69 1.50
N SER A 238 -57.74 15.70 2.41
CA SER A 238 -58.79 15.47 3.41
C SER A 238 -58.28 14.66 4.62
N SER A 239 -58.90 14.99 5.75
CA SER A 239 -58.58 14.73 7.16
C SER A 239 -59.37 13.57 7.77
N ALA A 240 -58.83 12.90 8.80
CA ALA A 240 -59.52 12.59 10.08
C ALA A 240 -58.65 11.75 11.05
N ALA A 241 -58.81 12.01 12.35
CA ALA A 241 -58.33 11.26 13.53
C ALA A 241 -59.51 11.23 14.57
N PRO A 242 -59.43 10.61 15.77
CA PRO A 242 -58.82 9.35 16.25
C PRO A 242 -59.85 8.47 17.05
N ALA A 243 -59.49 7.26 17.50
CA ALA A 243 -60.15 6.55 18.63
C ALA A 243 -59.28 5.44 19.26
N ASP A 244 -59.49 5.21 20.56
CA ASP A 244 -58.64 4.59 21.59
C ASP A 244 -58.51 3.04 21.65
N ALA A 245 -57.37 2.63 22.23
CA ALA A 245 -57.09 1.52 23.18
C ALA A 245 -57.47 0.04 22.93
N GLN A 246 -56.47 -0.85 22.91
CA GLN A 246 -56.19 -1.88 23.95
C GLN A 246 -55.08 -2.88 23.54
N ALA A 247 -54.41 -3.47 24.53
CA ALA A 247 -53.16 -4.24 24.40
C ALA A 247 -53.32 -5.78 24.38
N SER A 248 -52.38 -6.43 23.66
CA SER A 248 -51.84 -7.81 23.77
C SER A 248 -52.66 -9.01 23.23
N PRO A 249 -52.06 -10.19 22.88
CA PRO A 249 -50.64 -10.58 22.73
C PRO A 249 -50.28 -11.29 21.39
N ALA A 250 -49.00 -11.66 21.25
CA ALA A 250 -48.32 -12.23 20.09
C ALA A 250 -48.95 -13.47 19.41
N THR A 251 -48.81 -13.55 18.08
CA THR A 251 -48.94 -14.79 17.30
C THR A 251 -47.94 -14.80 16.14
N ALA A 252 -47.25 -15.93 15.97
CA ALA A 252 -46.28 -16.16 14.91
C ALA A 252 -46.93 -16.20 13.51
N GLY A 253 -46.28 -15.59 12.50
CA GLY A 253 -46.77 -15.57 11.12
C GLY A 253 -45.65 -15.67 10.06
N SER A 254 -45.78 -16.71 9.22
CA SER A 254 -45.38 -16.97 7.81
C SER A 254 -44.24 -16.22 7.06
N PRO A 255 -43.63 -16.87 6.05
CA PRO A 255 -42.47 -16.35 5.32
C PRO A 255 -42.91 -15.35 4.23
N GLY A 256 -42.63 -14.07 4.42
CA GLY A 256 -42.88 -13.06 3.39
C GLY A 256 -42.97 -11.62 3.89
N THR A 257 -43.07 -11.39 5.20
CA THR A 257 -43.22 -10.05 5.76
C THR A 257 -41.84 -9.40 6.00
N PRO A 258 -41.57 -8.17 5.51
CA PRO A 258 -40.36 -7.45 5.87
C PRO A 258 -40.28 -7.28 7.38
N THR A 259 -39.10 -7.52 7.96
CA THR A 259 -38.85 -7.43 9.41
C THR A 259 -38.63 -5.98 9.90
N TYR A 260 -38.90 -4.99 9.06
CA TYR A 260 -38.78 -3.55 9.30
C TYR A 260 -40.04 -2.87 8.76
N ASP A 261 -40.35 -1.66 9.23
CA ASP A 261 -41.52 -0.91 8.76
C ASP A 261 -41.19 -0.18 7.43
N PRO A 262 -41.74 -0.61 6.27
CA PRO A 262 -41.48 0.01 4.98
C PRO A 262 -42.22 1.35 4.81
N SER A 263 -43.19 1.67 5.70
CA SER A 263 -43.99 2.91 5.64
C SER A 263 -43.41 4.06 6.47
N ARG A 264 -42.30 3.81 7.17
CA ARG A 264 -41.65 4.78 8.05
C ARG A 264 -40.88 5.84 7.25
N ALA A 265 -41.38 7.07 7.27
CA ALA A 265 -40.73 8.22 6.64
C ALA A 265 -39.58 8.74 7.51
N VAL A 266 -38.36 8.78 6.95
CA VAL A 266 -37.16 9.28 7.64
C VAL A 266 -36.90 10.73 7.21
N GLU A 267 -37.27 11.67 8.07
CA GLU A 267 -37.02 13.10 7.85
C GLU A 267 -35.65 13.52 8.42
N VAL A 268 -34.90 14.29 7.64
CA VAL A 268 -33.61 14.87 8.05
C VAL A 268 -33.86 16.28 8.56
N ARG A 269 -33.43 16.55 9.79
CA ARG A 269 -33.55 17.85 10.44
C ARG A 269 -32.28 18.66 10.26
N SER A 270 -32.43 19.87 9.73
CA SER A 270 -31.32 20.80 9.44
C SER A 270 -30.80 21.54 10.67
N ASP A 271 -31.55 21.48 11.77
CA ASP A 271 -31.24 22.04 13.09
C ASP A 271 -30.36 21.12 13.97
N GLU A 272 -30.15 19.87 13.58
CA GLU A 272 -29.35 18.87 14.29
C GLU A 272 -28.06 18.51 13.52
N ALA A 273 -27.07 17.92 14.18
CA ALA A 273 -25.84 17.48 13.52
C ALA A 273 -26.15 16.46 12.40
N THR A 274 -25.79 16.77 11.17
CA THR A 274 -25.99 15.90 10.00
C THR A 274 -24.70 15.16 9.63
N SER A 275 -24.83 13.90 9.28
CA SER A 275 -23.80 13.09 8.62
C SER A 275 -24.40 12.47 7.36
N PHE A 276 -23.65 11.57 6.71
CA PHE A 276 -24.15 10.79 5.59
C PHE A 276 -23.75 9.32 5.73
N VAL A 277 -24.53 8.46 5.10
CA VAL A 277 -24.25 7.03 4.92
C VAL A 277 -24.34 6.73 3.43
N VAL A 278 -23.45 5.89 2.90
CA VAL A 278 -23.50 5.48 1.49
C VAL A 278 -24.18 4.13 1.41
N LEU A 279 -25.36 4.07 0.79
CA LEU A 279 -26.07 2.83 0.52
C LEU A 279 -25.62 2.26 -0.83
N LEU A 280 -25.23 0.99 -0.85
CA LEU A 280 -24.89 0.24 -2.06
C LEU A 280 -26.02 -0.75 -2.37
N ASN A 281 -26.70 -0.59 -3.50
CA ASN A 281 -27.78 -1.51 -3.90
C ASN A 281 -27.23 -2.84 -4.45
N THR A 282 -28.10 -3.82 -4.73
CA THR A 282 -27.67 -5.13 -5.26
C THR A 282 -27.18 -5.07 -6.72
N ARG A 283 -27.27 -3.90 -7.37
CA ARG A 283 -26.73 -3.64 -8.71
C ARG A 283 -25.36 -2.94 -8.66
N GLY A 284 -24.81 -2.71 -7.47
CA GLY A 284 -23.51 -2.04 -7.28
C GLY A 284 -23.56 -0.51 -7.41
N GLU A 285 -24.74 0.09 -7.47
CA GLU A 285 -24.91 1.54 -7.53
C GLU A 285 -24.83 2.12 -6.11
N ARG A 286 -24.15 3.27 -5.97
CA ARG A 286 -23.95 3.99 -4.71
C ARG A 286 -24.92 5.16 -4.61
N ARG A 287 -25.64 5.26 -3.49
CA ARG A 287 -26.46 6.43 -3.14
C ARG A 287 -26.08 6.96 -1.77
N GLN A 288 -25.67 8.22 -1.72
CA GLN A 288 -25.42 8.92 -0.46
C GLN A 288 -26.74 9.40 0.13
N VAL A 289 -26.99 9.08 1.39
CA VAL A 289 -28.17 9.51 2.15
C VAL A 289 -27.73 10.31 3.36
N GLN A 290 -28.32 11.49 3.56
CA GLN A 290 -28.08 12.30 4.75
C GLN A 290 -28.88 11.75 5.94
N VAL A 291 -28.26 11.75 7.12
CA VAL A 291 -28.83 11.22 8.37
C VAL A 291 -28.40 12.06 9.56
N ASN A 292 -29.22 12.12 10.61
CA ASN A 292 -28.88 12.71 11.90
C ASN A 292 -28.32 11.60 12.83
N PRO A 293 -27.00 11.53 13.10
CA PRO A 293 -26.36 10.35 13.71
C PRO A 293 -26.88 9.96 15.10
N GLU A 294 -27.34 10.95 15.87
CA GLU A 294 -27.82 10.75 17.25
C GLU A 294 -29.32 10.41 17.31
N ARG A 295 -30.06 10.66 16.22
CA ARG A 295 -31.52 10.49 16.16
C ARG A 295 -31.93 9.27 15.33
N HIS A 296 -31.36 9.13 14.13
CA HIS A 296 -31.71 8.02 13.24
C HIS A 296 -31.07 6.73 13.72
N THR A 297 -31.83 5.64 13.67
CA THR A 297 -31.37 4.31 14.05
C THR A 297 -30.99 3.47 12.84
N VAL A 298 -30.41 2.30 13.09
CA VAL A 298 -30.15 1.31 12.04
C VAL A 298 -31.46 0.87 11.35
N ASP A 299 -32.58 0.85 12.06
CA ASP A 299 -33.90 0.55 11.46
C ASP A 299 -34.33 1.62 10.44
N ASP A 300 -34.04 2.89 10.69
CA ASP A 300 -34.28 3.97 9.72
C ASP A 300 -33.44 3.78 8.44
N LEU A 301 -32.22 3.22 8.55
CA LEU A 301 -31.41 2.85 7.38
C LEU A 301 -32.05 1.71 6.56
N TYR A 302 -32.75 0.77 7.20
CA TYR A 302 -33.48 -0.29 6.49
C TYR A 302 -34.65 0.29 5.69
N SER A 303 -35.41 1.25 6.25
CA SER A 303 -36.47 1.94 5.53
C SER A 303 -35.92 2.77 4.36
N LEU A 304 -34.80 3.48 4.54
CA LEU A 304 -34.11 4.21 3.47
C LEU A 304 -33.56 3.30 2.36
N ALA A 305 -33.04 2.13 2.73
CA ALA A 305 -32.58 1.11 1.79
C ALA A 305 -33.73 0.49 0.99
N HIS A 306 -34.87 0.22 1.63
CA HIS A 306 -36.06 -0.25 0.94
C HIS A 306 -36.61 0.81 -0.03
N ALA A 307 -36.65 2.08 0.38
CA ALA A 307 -37.02 3.19 -0.50
C ALA A 307 -36.05 3.35 -1.69
N TYR A 308 -34.79 2.94 -1.53
CA TYR A 308 -33.81 2.93 -2.62
C TYR A 308 -34.01 1.75 -3.58
N GLN A 309 -34.45 0.59 -3.10
CA GLN A 309 -34.72 -0.59 -3.92
C GLN A 309 -35.99 -1.36 -3.46
N PRO A 310 -37.18 -0.87 -3.84
CA PRO A 310 -38.46 -1.42 -3.36
C PRO A 310 -38.76 -2.83 -3.89
N GLU A 311 -38.16 -3.21 -5.02
CA GLU A 311 -38.28 -4.53 -5.64
C GLU A 311 -37.68 -5.67 -4.79
N LEU A 312 -36.93 -5.36 -3.74
CA LEU A 312 -36.19 -6.34 -2.97
C LEU A 312 -36.92 -6.68 -1.65
N PRO A 313 -37.63 -7.81 -1.56
CA PRO A 313 -38.55 -8.08 -0.45
C PRO A 313 -37.82 -8.41 0.86
N ASN A 314 -36.66 -9.07 0.78
CA ASN A 314 -35.86 -9.48 1.94
C ASN A 314 -34.37 -9.19 1.72
N PHE A 315 -33.83 -8.28 2.52
CA PHE A 315 -32.39 -8.00 2.58
C PHE A 315 -31.88 -7.85 4.01
N ILE A 316 -30.56 -7.92 4.12
CA ILE A 316 -29.81 -7.46 5.27
C ILE A 316 -28.93 -6.28 4.86
N LEU A 317 -28.64 -5.40 5.81
CA LEU A 317 -27.66 -4.35 5.65
C LEU A 317 -26.30 -4.86 6.17
N VAL A 318 -25.28 -4.71 5.35
CA VAL A 318 -23.90 -5.09 5.68
C VAL A 318 -23.03 -3.86 5.60
N GLU A 319 -22.48 -3.44 6.73
CA GLU A 319 -21.45 -2.41 6.76
C GLU A 319 -20.18 -2.97 6.10
N ARG A 320 -19.71 -2.31 5.05
CA ARG A 320 -18.50 -2.64 4.27
C ARG A 320 -17.22 -2.12 4.94
N GLY A 321 -17.16 -2.16 6.27
CA GLY A 321 -15.92 -1.99 7.03
C GLY A 321 -14.98 -3.18 6.82
N MET A 322 -13.76 -3.11 7.36
CA MET A 322 -12.80 -4.20 7.35
C MET A 322 -12.60 -4.67 8.80
N PRO A 323 -13.17 -5.82 9.24
CA PRO A 323 -13.97 -6.78 8.46
C PRO A 323 -15.43 -6.32 8.22
N PRO A 324 -16.13 -6.87 7.20
CA PRO A 324 -17.52 -6.53 6.93
C PRO A 324 -18.41 -6.98 8.08
N ARG A 325 -19.26 -6.07 8.58
CA ARG A 325 -20.11 -6.31 9.74
C ARG A 325 -21.57 -6.36 9.31
N ARG A 326 -22.23 -7.49 9.54
CA ARG A 326 -23.67 -7.64 9.31
C ARG A 326 -24.43 -6.90 10.41
N LEU A 327 -25.42 -6.08 10.04
CA LEU A 327 -26.27 -5.38 10.99
C LEU A 327 -27.40 -6.32 11.42
N GLU A 328 -27.19 -7.00 12.54
CA GLU A 328 -28.09 -8.00 13.10
C GLU A 328 -29.33 -7.37 13.77
N ALA A 329 -30.33 -8.19 14.12
CA ALA A 329 -31.54 -7.74 14.82
C ALA A 329 -31.21 -7.00 16.14
N SER A 330 -30.14 -7.40 16.84
CA SER A 330 -29.66 -6.78 18.07
C SER A 330 -29.11 -5.35 17.88
N THR A 331 -28.70 -4.99 16.65
CA THR A 331 -28.14 -3.68 16.30
C THR A 331 -29.17 -2.72 15.72
N ARG A 332 -30.38 -3.20 15.37
CA ARG A 332 -31.44 -2.38 14.74
C ARG A 332 -31.93 -1.21 15.59
N SER A 333 -31.91 -1.36 16.90
CA SER A 333 -32.35 -0.33 17.86
C SER A 333 -31.27 0.72 18.18
N GLN A 334 -30.03 0.53 17.75
CA GLN A 334 -28.94 1.47 18.03
C GLN A 334 -29.00 2.68 17.09
N THR A 335 -28.58 3.85 17.58
CA THR A 335 -28.41 5.04 16.73
C THR A 335 -27.25 4.86 15.76
N ILE A 336 -27.26 5.58 14.64
CA ILE A 336 -26.17 5.52 13.65
C ILE A 336 -24.80 5.87 14.28
N ALA A 337 -24.76 6.78 15.25
CA ALA A 337 -23.57 7.10 16.03
C ALA A 337 -23.11 5.92 16.92
N GLN A 338 -24.03 5.31 17.67
CA GLN A 338 -23.74 4.16 18.53
C GLN A 338 -23.27 2.94 17.72
N ALA A 339 -23.89 2.72 16.57
CA ALA A 339 -23.52 1.67 15.63
C ALA A 339 -22.25 1.99 14.83
N LYS A 340 -21.62 3.16 15.02
CA LYS A 340 -20.42 3.61 14.27
C LYS A 340 -20.60 3.67 12.75
N LEU A 341 -21.82 3.90 12.27
CA LEU A 341 -22.15 3.89 10.83
C LEU A 341 -22.01 5.27 10.16
N SER A 342 -21.56 6.30 10.89
CA SER A 342 -21.35 7.63 10.32
C SER A 342 -20.28 7.59 9.24
N ARG A 343 -20.63 8.01 8.00
CA ARG A 343 -19.78 7.94 6.80
C ARG A 343 -19.40 6.51 6.38
N ALA A 344 -20.08 5.50 6.90
CA ALA A 344 -19.87 4.12 6.49
C ALA A 344 -20.53 3.84 5.13
N VAL A 345 -20.00 2.84 4.43
CA VAL A 345 -20.63 2.25 3.24
C VAL A 345 -21.41 1.03 3.71
N VAL A 346 -22.72 1.01 3.45
CA VAL A 346 -23.62 -0.07 3.86
C VAL A 346 -24.25 -0.68 2.60
N ALA A 347 -24.02 -1.97 2.38
CA ALA A 347 -24.53 -2.70 1.22
C ALA A 347 -25.81 -3.47 1.55
N LEU A 348 -26.75 -3.45 0.62
CA LEU A 348 -27.92 -4.32 0.63
C LEU A 348 -27.49 -5.70 0.13
N GLN A 349 -27.72 -6.74 0.94
CA GLN A 349 -27.48 -8.13 0.57
C GLN A 349 -28.80 -8.90 0.58
N GLN A 350 -29.14 -9.56 -0.53
CA GLN A 350 -30.40 -10.31 -0.67
C GLN A 350 -30.35 -11.61 0.13
N LEU A 351 -31.41 -11.90 0.88
CA LEU A 351 -31.55 -13.19 1.57
C LEU A 351 -32.12 -14.24 0.62
N SER A 352 -31.31 -15.24 0.26
CA SER A 352 -31.77 -16.37 -0.55
C SER A 352 -32.59 -17.38 0.29
N PRO A 353 -33.56 -18.11 -0.30
CA PRO A 353 -34.44 -19.05 0.43
C PRO A 353 -33.69 -20.16 1.18
N VAL A 354 -32.44 -20.45 0.82
CA VAL A 354 -31.58 -21.44 1.48
C VAL A 354 -31.20 -20.99 2.91
N HIS A 355 -31.09 -19.68 3.16
CA HIS A 355 -30.70 -19.14 4.47
C HIS A 355 -31.84 -19.13 5.50
N ILE A 356 -33.11 -19.12 5.07
CA ILE A 356 -34.27 -19.08 5.97
C ILE A 356 -34.44 -20.42 6.72
N ARG A 357 -33.89 -21.54 6.20
CA ARG A 357 -33.93 -22.85 6.88
C ARG A 357 -32.90 -23.03 8.00
N GLN A 358 -31.83 -22.23 8.05
CA GLN A 358 -30.77 -22.36 9.07
C GLN A 358 -31.03 -21.54 10.35
N LEU A 359 -31.95 -20.56 10.31
CA LEU A 359 -32.23 -19.69 11.46
C LEU A 359 -33.25 -20.26 12.46
N GLY A 360 -33.81 -21.46 12.22
CA GLY A 360 -34.99 -21.94 12.96
C GLY A 360 -34.98 -23.37 13.52
N ARG A 361 -33.88 -24.14 13.55
CA ARG A 361 -33.89 -25.49 14.14
C ARG A 361 -32.71 -25.78 15.06
N ALA A 362 -33.01 -25.97 16.34
CA ALA A 362 -32.17 -26.72 17.27
C ALA A 362 -31.95 -28.16 16.76
N PRO A 363 -30.79 -28.80 17.06
CA PRO A 363 -30.38 -30.02 16.38
C PRO A 363 -31.12 -31.22 16.94
N HIS A 364 -32.19 -31.66 16.27
CA HIS A 364 -32.71 -33.01 16.42
C HIS A 364 -32.13 -33.93 15.34
N LYS A 365 -31.61 -35.07 15.82
CA LYS A 365 -31.11 -36.23 15.07
C LYS A 365 -32.02 -36.61 13.90
N CYS A 366 -31.46 -36.76 12.71
CA CYS A 366 -31.97 -37.69 11.69
C CYS A 366 -30.78 -38.31 10.97
N GLY A 367 -30.66 -39.64 11.08
CA GLY A 367 -29.78 -40.45 10.26
C GLY A 367 -30.53 -41.08 9.08
N GLY A 368 -29.77 -41.63 8.14
CA GLY A 368 -30.19 -42.71 7.24
C GLY A 368 -30.56 -42.32 5.81
N LEU A 369 -29.93 -43.04 4.86
CA LEU A 369 -30.23 -43.24 3.43
C LEU A 369 -29.68 -42.16 2.46
N ALA A 370 -29.02 -42.46 1.33
CA ALA A 370 -28.69 -43.72 0.66
C ALA A 370 -27.47 -43.51 -0.28
N LYS A 371 -26.74 -44.60 -0.57
CA LYS A 371 -25.62 -44.67 -1.52
C LYS A 371 -26.10 -44.34 -2.95
N GLY A 372 -25.38 -43.46 -3.64
CA GLY A 372 -25.47 -43.25 -5.09
C GLY A 372 -24.12 -42.76 -5.62
N ASN A 373 -23.48 -43.56 -6.46
CA ASN A 373 -22.20 -43.26 -7.11
C ASN A 373 -22.36 -42.12 -8.14
N GLY A 374 -21.56 -41.08 -8.01
CA GLY A 374 -21.44 -39.99 -8.98
C GLY A 374 -20.44 -38.95 -8.47
N THR A 375 -19.18 -39.07 -8.85
CA THR A 375 -18.09 -38.17 -8.43
C THR A 375 -18.25 -36.79 -9.06
N GLY A 376 -18.88 -35.89 -8.32
CA GLY A 376 -19.02 -34.47 -8.63
C GLY A 376 -19.31 -33.70 -7.35
N THR A 377 -18.36 -33.70 -6.42
CA THR A 377 -18.53 -33.05 -5.12
C THR A 377 -18.06 -31.59 -5.19
N THR A 378 -18.98 -30.69 -5.54
CA THR A 378 -19.04 -29.37 -4.92
C THR A 378 -19.66 -29.54 -3.53
N ASP A 379 -18.92 -30.19 -2.64
CA ASP A 379 -19.32 -30.30 -1.24
C ASP A 379 -18.92 -29.01 -0.53
N THR A 380 -19.85 -28.04 -0.54
CA THR A 380 -19.90 -26.94 0.44
C THR A 380 -20.14 -27.53 1.83
N ILE A 381 -19.06 -27.98 2.45
CA ILE A 381 -19.00 -28.28 3.88
C ILE A 381 -18.39 -27.05 4.53
N ALA A 382 -19.11 -26.46 5.50
CA ALA A 382 -18.63 -25.36 6.33
C ALA A 382 -17.24 -25.72 6.90
N CYS A 383 -16.19 -25.21 6.24
CA CYS A 383 -14.81 -25.39 6.62
C CYS A 383 -14.41 -24.26 7.56
N ALA A 384 -13.49 -24.57 8.48
CA ALA A 384 -12.92 -23.70 9.50
C ALA A 384 -12.87 -22.21 9.14
N HIS A 385 -13.26 -21.35 10.09
CA HIS A 385 -13.10 -19.91 9.99
C HIS A 385 -11.73 -19.56 9.40
N THR A 386 -11.74 -18.77 8.34
CA THR A 386 -10.55 -18.12 7.71
C THR A 386 -9.74 -17.33 8.73
N ALA A 387 -10.37 -16.99 9.86
CA ALA A 387 -9.81 -16.25 10.97
C ALA A 387 -8.97 -17.10 11.95
N LEU A 388 -7.93 -17.78 11.47
CA LEU A 388 -6.82 -18.21 12.35
C LEU A 388 -5.83 -17.11 12.83
N PRO A 389 -5.87 -15.80 12.45
CA PRO A 389 -4.82 -14.85 12.85
C PRO A 389 -4.68 -14.63 14.36
N ALA A 390 -5.78 -14.78 15.11
CA ALA A 390 -5.79 -14.44 16.53
C ALA A 390 -4.99 -15.42 17.40
N SER A 391 -4.83 -16.70 17.01
CA SER A 391 -4.02 -17.67 17.77
C SER A 391 -2.60 -17.90 17.29
N LEU A 392 -2.19 -17.27 16.18
CA LEU A 392 -0.81 -17.41 15.73
C LEU A 392 0.16 -16.94 16.81
N PRO A 393 1.27 -17.66 17.04
CA PRO A 393 2.29 -17.23 17.96
C PRO A 393 2.87 -15.89 17.52
N LYS A 394 3.24 -15.06 18.49
CA LYS A 394 3.93 -13.81 18.18
C LYS A 394 5.35 -14.12 17.67
N LEU A 395 5.82 -13.37 16.68
CA LEU A 395 7.20 -13.48 16.21
C LEU A 395 8.14 -13.19 17.39
N PRO A 396 9.01 -14.13 17.79
CA PRO A 396 9.88 -13.92 18.93
C PRO A 396 10.94 -12.86 18.59
N LEU A 397 11.24 -12.03 19.57
CA LEU A 397 12.35 -11.08 19.50
C LEU A 397 13.64 -11.83 19.86
N PRO A 398 14.65 -11.89 18.97
CA PRO A 398 15.88 -12.60 19.26
C PRO A 398 16.59 -12.02 20.50
N LEU A 399 17.16 -12.89 21.34
CA LEU A 399 18.04 -12.45 22.42
C LEU A 399 19.21 -11.65 21.83
N PHE A 400 19.60 -10.55 22.49
CA PHE A 400 20.65 -9.63 22.02
C PHE A 400 21.89 -10.41 21.57
N MET A 401 22.04 -10.54 20.24
CA MET A 401 23.18 -11.07 19.49
C MET A 401 23.89 -12.31 20.05
N THR A 402 23.16 -13.42 20.22
CA THR A 402 23.80 -14.72 20.51
C THR A 402 24.31 -15.46 19.26
N ARG A 403 23.97 -15.02 18.04
CA ARG A 403 24.26 -15.79 16.81
C ARG A 403 24.51 -14.95 15.56
N CYS A 404 25.33 -13.92 15.67
CA CYS A 404 26.13 -13.64 14.50
C CYS A 404 27.24 -14.74 14.54
N SER A 405 27.44 -15.55 13.50
CA SER A 405 28.66 -16.36 13.38
C SER A 405 29.01 -16.43 11.91
N GLY A 406 29.80 -15.46 11.44
CA GLY A 406 30.24 -15.42 10.05
C GLY A 406 31.73 -15.10 9.97
N THR A 407 32.25 -15.27 8.75
CA THR A 407 33.66 -15.24 8.34
C THR A 407 34.53 -14.14 8.96
N TRP A 408 35.85 -14.25 8.82
CA TRP A 408 36.87 -13.30 9.32
C TRP A 408 36.57 -11.81 9.08
N ARG A 409 35.87 -11.45 7.98
CA ARG A 409 35.46 -10.06 7.69
C ARG A 409 34.36 -9.54 8.62
N LEU A 410 33.50 -10.44 9.11
CA LEU A 410 32.46 -10.13 10.08
C LEU A 410 33.01 -9.97 11.50
N ARG A 411 34.19 -10.50 11.86
CA ARG A 411 34.82 -10.40 13.22
C ARG A 411 35.00 -8.98 13.73
N ARG A 412 35.19 -8.02 12.83
CA ARG A 412 35.20 -6.59 13.18
C ARG A 412 33.79 -6.11 13.55
N LEU A 413 32.82 -6.40 12.68
CA LEU A 413 31.42 -6.11 12.91
C LEU A 413 30.93 -6.76 14.22
N PHE A 414 31.38 -7.97 14.54
CA PHE A 414 31.14 -8.66 15.80
C PHE A 414 31.58 -7.87 17.01
N ARG A 415 32.80 -7.35 17.00
CA ARG A 415 33.34 -6.55 18.09
C ARG A 415 32.55 -5.25 18.26
N ASP A 416 32.14 -4.63 17.16
CA ASP A 416 31.36 -3.39 17.19
C ASP A 416 29.89 -3.65 17.57
N CYS A 417 29.35 -4.82 17.23
CA CYS A 417 28.08 -5.39 17.71
C CYS A 417 28.11 -5.72 19.20
N SER A 418 29.21 -6.29 19.72
CA SER A 418 29.41 -6.49 21.16
C SER A 418 29.50 -5.15 21.90
N ARG A 419 30.12 -4.13 21.30
CA ARG A 419 30.06 -2.76 21.83
C ARG A 419 28.66 -2.15 21.76
N LEU A 420 27.84 -2.51 20.78
CA LEU A 420 26.41 -2.15 20.74
C LEU A 420 25.62 -2.86 21.85
N SER A 421 26.01 -4.07 22.23
CA SER A 421 25.43 -4.79 23.39
C SER A 421 25.71 -4.09 24.72
N GLU A 422 26.69 -3.22 24.75
CA GLU A 422 27.09 -2.41 25.89
C GLU A 422 26.62 -0.95 25.70
N GLY A 423 26.16 -0.28 26.76
CA GLY A 423 25.76 1.13 26.69
C GLY A 423 24.47 1.40 25.91
N ARG A 424 24.51 2.26 24.88
CA ARG A 424 23.29 2.82 24.23
C ARG A 424 22.51 1.80 23.40
N GLY A 425 23.16 0.79 22.83
CA GLY A 425 22.44 -0.22 22.02
C GLY A 425 21.59 -1.18 22.86
N ALA A 426 22.00 -1.44 24.11
CA ALA A 426 21.15 -2.14 25.09
C ALA A 426 19.85 -1.36 25.39
N HIS A 427 19.92 -0.03 25.47
CA HIS A 427 18.75 0.83 25.66
C HIS A 427 17.80 0.78 24.46
N VAL A 428 18.35 0.82 23.24
CA VAL A 428 17.57 0.68 21.99
C VAL A 428 16.88 -0.68 21.92
N HIS A 429 17.58 -1.76 22.29
CA HIS A 429 16.98 -3.09 22.31
C HIS A 429 15.89 -3.23 23.38
N GLU A 430 16.10 -2.66 24.56
CA GLU A 430 15.08 -2.64 25.61
C GLU A 430 13.86 -1.85 25.15
N GLU A 431 14.05 -0.74 24.43
CA GLU A 431 12.95 0.04 23.88
C GLU A 431 12.19 -0.73 22.79
N LEU A 432 12.91 -1.44 21.91
CA LEU A 432 12.28 -2.34 20.94
C LEU A 432 11.47 -3.44 21.66
N ARG A 433 11.99 -4.01 22.76
CA ARG A 433 11.30 -5.01 23.57
C ARG A 433 10.04 -4.45 24.23
N ARG A 434 10.09 -3.21 24.74
CA ARG A 434 8.92 -2.51 25.30
C ARG A 434 7.86 -2.25 24.23
N THR A 435 8.29 -1.75 23.07
CA THR A 435 7.41 -1.49 21.91
C THR A 435 6.75 -2.78 21.43
N ASP A 436 7.51 -3.85 21.31
CA ASP A 436 6.97 -5.17 20.97
C ASP A 436 5.94 -5.59 22.03
N LYS A 437 6.28 -5.58 23.32
CA LYS A 437 5.37 -5.98 24.41
C LYS A 437 4.07 -5.15 24.44
N ALA A 438 4.14 -3.86 24.14
CA ALA A 438 2.98 -2.96 24.07
C ALA A 438 2.06 -3.28 22.88
N ASN A 439 2.57 -3.94 21.83
CA ASN A 439 1.87 -4.24 20.59
C ASN A 439 1.71 -5.76 20.35
N PRO A 440 0.87 -6.47 21.16
CA PRO A 440 0.72 -7.93 21.04
C PRO A 440 -0.01 -8.38 19.76
N HIS A 441 -0.75 -7.48 19.13
CA HIS A 441 -1.57 -7.76 17.94
C HIS A 441 -0.76 -7.82 16.63
N THR A 442 0.55 -7.50 16.67
CA THR A 442 1.44 -7.48 15.50
C THR A 442 2.82 -8.05 15.84
N SER A 443 3.67 -8.21 14.83
CA SER A 443 5.09 -8.47 15.00
C SER A 443 5.87 -7.16 15.11
N TYR A 444 7.05 -7.21 15.74
CA TYR A 444 7.91 -6.04 15.96
C TYR A 444 8.42 -5.39 14.65
N ILE A 445 8.38 -6.10 13.52
CA ILE A 445 9.01 -5.66 12.26
C ILE A 445 8.01 -5.38 11.13
N SER A 446 6.77 -5.86 11.22
CA SER A 446 5.84 -5.80 10.09
C SER A 446 5.60 -4.36 9.59
N SER A 447 5.27 -3.44 10.49
CA SER A 447 5.06 -2.03 10.15
C SER A 447 6.30 -1.39 9.53
N ASP A 448 7.47 -1.70 10.06
CA ASP A 448 8.75 -1.14 9.64
C ASP A 448 9.12 -1.56 8.22
N LEU A 449 8.90 -2.83 7.86
CA LEU A 449 9.13 -3.33 6.50
C LEU A 449 8.15 -2.72 5.49
N PHE A 450 6.89 -2.55 5.88
CA PHE A 450 5.89 -1.84 5.07
C PHE A 450 6.33 -0.40 4.82
N GLU A 451 6.67 0.32 5.89
CA GLU A 451 7.09 1.72 5.82
C GLU A 451 8.34 1.90 4.96
N GLN A 452 9.33 1.02 5.10
CA GLN A 452 10.54 1.03 4.27
C GLN A 452 10.20 0.88 2.77
N THR A 453 9.31 -0.06 2.43
CA THR A 453 8.94 -0.31 1.03
C THR A 453 8.08 0.82 0.46
N LEU A 454 7.17 1.36 1.26
CA LEU A 454 6.31 2.47 0.88
C LEU A 454 7.06 3.79 0.80
N LYS A 455 8.12 4.02 1.58
CA LYS A 455 9.01 5.20 1.47
C LYS A 455 9.97 5.11 0.29
N GLY A 456 10.23 3.92 -0.25
CA GLY A 456 11.06 3.75 -1.45
C GLY A 456 10.55 4.58 -2.63
N ARG A 457 11.40 5.44 -3.19
CA ARG A 457 11.06 6.35 -4.31
C ARG A 457 11.45 5.83 -5.70
N SER A 458 12.04 4.63 -5.76
CA SER A 458 12.42 3.98 -7.02
C SER A 458 11.21 3.60 -7.87
N ALA A 459 11.40 3.49 -9.18
CA ALA A 459 10.40 2.90 -10.07
C ALA A 459 10.08 1.45 -9.63
N LEU A 460 8.81 1.04 -9.76
CA LEU A 460 8.36 -0.30 -9.37
C LEU A 460 8.82 -1.42 -10.31
N PRO A 461 8.75 -1.26 -11.65
CA PRO A 461 9.16 -2.31 -12.57
C PRO A 461 10.60 -2.74 -12.31
N LEU A 462 10.85 -4.05 -12.42
CA LEU A 462 12.15 -4.70 -12.20
C LEU A 462 12.69 -4.67 -10.76
N ARG A 463 12.33 -3.69 -9.92
CA ARG A 463 12.90 -3.56 -8.57
C ARG A 463 12.04 -4.19 -7.48
N SER A 464 10.74 -3.89 -7.49
CA SER A 464 9.83 -4.32 -6.43
C SER A 464 8.71 -5.21 -6.93
N HIS A 465 8.39 -5.21 -8.22
CA HIS A 465 7.31 -6.03 -8.75
C HIS A 465 7.76 -7.49 -8.89
N ARG A 466 6.97 -8.43 -8.34
CA ARG A 466 7.23 -9.87 -8.48
C ARG A 466 6.24 -10.48 -9.46
N THR A 467 6.71 -11.43 -10.26
CA THR A 467 5.89 -12.13 -11.25
C THR A 467 6.05 -13.64 -11.07
N TRP A 468 5.00 -14.40 -11.34
CA TRP A 468 4.98 -15.84 -11.33
C TRP A 468 4.48 -16.35 -12.66
N LEU A 469 5.22 -17.27 -13.26
CA LEU A 469 4.85 -17.89 -14.53
C LEU A 469 4.00 -19.13 -14.24
N VAL A 470 2.76 -19.11 -14.73
CA VAL A 470 1.77 -20.16 -14.48
C VAL A 470 1.86 -21.22 -15.57
N ARG A 471 1.78 -22.49 -15.19
CA ARG A 471 1.85 -23.60 -16.13
C ARG A 471 0.79 -23.48 -17.23
N PRO A 472 1.14 -23.89 -18.47
CA PRO A 472 0.17 -23.95 -19.55
C PRO A 472 -0.94 -24.96 -19.20
N ASP A 473 -2.10 -24.76 -19.81
CA ASP A 473 -3.22 -25.70 -19.75
C ASP A 473 -3.48 -26.24 -21.15
N PRO A 474 -3.34 -27.57 -21.35
CA PRO A 474 -3.48 -28.16 -22.67
C PRO A 474 -4.89 -27.98 -23.26
N GLU A 475 -5.92 -27.77 -22.42
CA GLU A 475 -7.30 -27.60 -22.87
C GLU A 475 -7.64 -26.14 -23.23
N LYS A 476 -6.80 -25.18 -22.81
CA LYS A 476 -7.09 -23.74 -22.84
C LYS A 476 -5.87 -22.96 -23.34
N GLN A 477 -5.54 -23.16 -24.62
CA GLN A 477 -4.37 -22.55 -25.29
C GLN A 477 -4.68 -21.23 -26.03
N ASP A 478 -5.91 -20.72 -25.87
CA ASP A 478 -6.34 -19.45 -26.47
C ASP A 478 -6.35 -18.34 -25.42
N MET A 479 -5.88 -17.15 -25.78
CA MET A 479 -5.79 -15.98 -24.89
C MET A 479 -7.13 -15.65 -24.21
N LEU A 480 -8.22 -15.61 -24.97
CA LEU A 480 -9.53 -15.19 -24.46
C LEU A 480 -10.17 -16.29 -23.62
N VAL A 481 -10.11 -17.55 -24.08
CA VAL A 481 -10.58 -18.71 -23.32
C VAL A 481 -9.84 -18.78 -21.99
N ARG A 482 -8.50 -18.73 -22.03
CA ARG A 482 -7.67 -18.83 -20.83
C ARG A 482 -7.96 -17.69 -19.84
N SER A 483 -8.13 -16.46 -20.35
CA SER A 483 -8.47 -15.29 -19.55
C SER A 483 -9.85 -15.40 -18.89
N ALA A 484 -10.88 -15.83 -19.62
CA ALA A 484 -12.24 -15.97 -19.09
C ALA A 484 -12.31 -16.97 -17.93
N TYR A 485 -11.68 -18.14 -18.09
CA TYR A 485 -11.61 -19.16 -17.03
C TYR A 485 -10.81 -18.67 -15.82
N TRP A 486 -9.71 -17.93 -16.04
CA TRP A 486 -8.91 -17.38 -14.96
C TRP A 486 -9.67 -16.31 -14.17
N LEU A 487 -10.40 -15.41 -14.85
CA LEU A 487 -11.25 -14.41 -14.20
C LEU A 487 -12.37 -15.07 -13.39
N TRP A 488 -13.07 -16.03 -13.99
CA TRP A 488 -14.12 -16.80 -13.30
C TRP A 488 -13.59 -17.44 -12.01
N ALA A 489 -12.48 -18.16 -12.10
CA ALA A 489 -11.85 -18.80 -10.95
C ALA A 489 -11.32 -17.79 -9.91
N SER A 490 -10.88 -16.61 -10.35
CA SER A 490 -10.44 -15.53 -9.44
C SER A 490 -11.59 -14.98 -8.61
N VAL A 491 -12.76 -14.75 -9.22
CA VAL A 491 -13.96 -14.32 -8.49
C VAL A 491 -14.42 -15.41 -7.52
N GLN A 492 -14.39 -16.69 -7.91
CA GLN A 492 -14.71 -17.80 -7.00
C GLN A 492 -13.79 -17.82 -5.78
N PHE A 493 -12.47 -17.67 -6.00
CA PHE A 493 -11.51 -17.58 -4.91
C PHE A 493 -11.82 -16.40 -3.98
N TYR A 494 -12.14 -15.23 -4.55
CA TYR A 494 -12.45 -14.05 -3.75
C TYR A 494 -13.76 -14.20 -2.98
N LYS A 495 -14.78 -14.82 -3.58
CA LYS A 495 -16.03 -15.16 -2.90
C LYS A 495 -15.78 -16.04 -1.69
N LEU A 496 -14.99 -17.11 -1.85
CA LEU A 496 -14.61 -17.98 -0.73
C LEU A 496 -13.93 -17.19 0.39
N TYR A 497 -13.07 -16.23 0.05
CA TYR A 497 -12.43 -15.37 1.03
C TYR A 497 -13.42 -14.44 1.75
N LEU A 498 -14.30 -13.75 1.01
CA LEU A 498 -15.31 -12.83 1.57
C LEU A 498 -16.35 -13.54 2.43
N ASP A 499 -16.75 -14.76 2.05
CA ASP A 499 -17.71 -15.58 2.78
C ASP A 499 -17.07 -16.31 3.98
N ASN A 500 -15.79 -16.07 4.24
CA ASN A 500 -14.97 -16.74 5.24
C ASN A 500 -14.89 -18.27 5.08
N GLN A 501 -15.06 -18.78 3.86
CA GLN A 501 -15.03 -20.20 3.51
C GLN A 501 -13.69 -20.67 2.90
N LEU A 502 -12.78 -19.72 2.62
CA LEU A 502 -11.44 -20.06 2.13
C LEU A 502 -10.70 -20.86 3.20
N ARG A 503 -10.27 -22.08 2.85
CA ARG A 503 -9.56 -22.94 3.79
C ARG A 503 -8.30 -22.24 4.31
N PRO A 504 -8.04 -22.26 5.63
CA PRO A 504 -6.85 -21.65 6.17
C PRO A 504 -5.57 -22.16 5.52
N GLU A 505 -4.59 -21.28 5.35
CA GLU A 505 -3.29 -21.65 4.82
C GLU A 505 -2.50 -22.41 5.88
N VAL A 506 -2.03 -23.61 5.54
CA VAL A 506 -1.27 -24.48 6.46
C VAL A 506 -0.03 -25.00 5.74
N ARG A 507 1.14 -24.73 6.31
CA ARG A 507 2.38 -25.38 5.88
C ARG A 507 2.48 -26.74 6.55
N TYR A 508 2.79 -27.77 5.76
CA TYR A 508 3.11 -29.09 6.26
C TYR A 508 4.62 -29.30 6.25
N ALA A 509 5.22 -29.57 7.42
CA ALA A 509 6.64 -29.86 7.53
C ALA A 509 6.97 -31.19 6.84
N VAL A 510 7.99 -31.18 5.99
CA VAL A 510 8.47 -32.38 5.26
C VAL A 510 9.53 -33.14 6.08
N ASP A 511 10.13 -32.50 7.09
CA ASP A 511 11.23 -33.05 7.89
C ASP A 511 10.73 -33.64 9.22
N GLY A 512 10.00 -34.75 9.15
CA GLY A 512 9.57 -35.55 10.28
C GLY A 512 9.36 -37.03 9.91
N ILE A 513 9.20 -37.89 10.93
CA ILE A 513 8.97 -39.35 10.81
C ILE A 513 7.80 -39.69 9.85
N PHE A 514 6.91 -38.74 9.60
CA PHE A 514 5.79 -38.87 8.68
C PHE A 514 6.01 -38.00 7.42
N SER A 515 6.58 -38.61 6.38
CA SER A 515 6.87 -37.98 5.09
C SER A 515 5.65 -37.76 4.17
N LYS A 516 4.43 -37.85 4.69
CA LYS A 516 3.20 -37.77 3.87
C LYS A 516 2.42 -36.51 4.17
N ARG A 517 2.11 -35.73 3.11
CA ARG A 517 1.02 -34.74 3.11
C ARG A 517 -0.31 -35.36 3.58
N SER A 518 -0.47 -36.69 3.46
CA SER A 518 -1.63 -37.44 3.94
C SER A 518 -1.40 -38.03 5.33
N GLY A 519 -1.83 -37.32 6.37
CA GLY A 519 -1.90 -37.81 7.74
C GLY A 519 -3.27 -37.54 8.35
N TYR A 520 -3.50 -37.97 9.60
CA TYR A 520 -4.79 -37.73 10.27
C TYR A 520 -5.09 -36.23 10.45
N TRP A 521 -4.06 -35.37 10.51
CA TRP A 521 -4.21 -33.91 10.53
C TRP A 521 -4.79 -33.31 9.24
N THR A 522 -4.82 -34.08 8.14
CA THR A 522 -5.53 -33.71 6.90
C THR A 522 -6.91 -34.32 6.79
N ALA A 523 -7.29 -35.19 7.75
CA ALA A 523 -8.61 -35.80 7.74
C ALA A 523 -9.68 -34.78 8.11
N GLU A 524 -10.86 -34.97 7.53
CA GLU A 524 -12.00 -34.08 7.71
C GLU A 524 -12.40 -33.90 9.18
N TRP A 525 -12.36 -34.97 9.97
CA TRP A 525 -12.68 -34.90 11.39
C TRP A 525 -11.72 -33.95 12.13
N PHE A 526 -10.42 -33.97 11.82
CA PHE A 526 -9.42 -33.13 12.48
C PHE A 526 -9.63 -31.65 12.12
N GLN A 527 -9.90 -31.38 10.84
CA GLN A 527 -10.19 -30.02 10.37
C GLN A 527 -11.49 -29.48 10.98
N ARG A 528 -12.53 -30.32 11.10
CA ARG A 528 -13.78 -29.96 11.79
C ARG A 528 -13.57 -29.72 13.28
N THR A 529 -12.76 -30.53 13.96
CA THR A 529 -12.40 -30.27 15.35
C THR A 529 -11.67 -28.94 15.49
N ALA A 530 -10.67 -28.67 14.64
CA ALA A 530 -9.96 -27.39 14.65
C ALA A 530 -10.88 -26.19 14.37
N ALA A 531 -11.89 -26.36 13.50
CA ALA A 531 -12.90 -25.35 13.18
C ALA A 531 -13.83 -25.01 14.36
N LEU A 532 -14.12 -25.98 15.21
CA LEU A 532 -15.02 -25.82 16.36
C LEU A 532 -14.33 -25.25 17.60
N LEU A 533 -12.99 -25.25 17.63
CA LEU A 533 -12.23 -24.68 18.74
C LEU A 533 -12.25 -23.15 18.67
N PRO A 534 -12.30 -22.46 19.82
CA PRO A 534 -12.14 -21.01 19.87
C PRO A 534 -10.84 -20.56 19.19
N ASP A 535 -10.87 -19.40 18.55
CA ASP A 535 -9.75 -18.91 17.73
C ASP A 535 -8.44 -18.94 18.48
N TYR A 536 -8.38 -18.60 19.76
CA TYR A 536 -7.15 -18.57 20.56
C TYR A 536 -6.54 -19.96 20.88
N VAL A 537 -7.29 -21.05 20.69
CA VAL A 537 -6.85 -22.45 20.95
C VAL A 537 -6.59 -23.22 19.65
N SER A 538 -7.23 -22.83 18.54
CA SER A 538 -7.19 -23.58 17.28
C SER A 538 -5.77 -23.77 16.74
N THR A 539 -4.94 -22.73 16.66
CA THR A 539 -3.54 -22.87 16.22
C THR A 539 -2.69 -23.72 17.17
N PRO A 540 -2.68 -23.49 18.50
CA PRO A 540 -2.00 -24.38 19.44
C PRO A 540 -2.43 -25.85 19.32
N PHE A 541 -3.73 -26.11 19.12
CA PHE A 541 -4.25 -27.45 18.89
C PHE A 541 -3.70 -28.04 17.59
N VAL A 542 -3.84 -27.35 16.45
CA VAL A 542 -3.38 -27.86 15.15
C VAL A 542 -1.89 -28.15 15.19
N TYR A 543 -1.08 -27.24 15.76
CA TYR A 543 0.35 -27.42 15.88
C TYR A 543 0.70 -28.60 16.81
N SER A 544 0.15 -28.63 18.03
CA SER A 544 0.53 -29.62 19.04
C SER A 544 -0.03 -31.01 18.72
N ALA A 545 -1.28 -31.10 18.30
CA ALA A 545 -1.94 -32.36 17.97
C ALA A 545 -1.39 -32.96 16.67
N SER A 546 -0.77 -32.17 15.79
CA SER A 546 -0.02 -32.69 14.63
C SER A 546 1.47 -32.92 14.92
N LEU A 547 1.92 -32.77 16.17
CA LEU A 547 3.34 -32.88 16.57
C LEU A 547 4.26 -31.94 15.78
N GLY A 548 3.77 -30.73 15.46
CA GLY A 548 4.49 -29.70 14.73
C GLY A 548 4.53 -29.89 13.22
N VAL A 549 3.84 -30.90 12.67
CA VAL A 549 3.76 -31.16 11.23
C VAL A 549 2.89 -30.12 10.52
N ALA A 550 1.73 -29.78 11.07
CA ALA A 550 0.83 -28.78 10.50
C ALA A 550 1.05 -27.42 11.18
N GLN A 551 1.41 -26.41 10.39
CA GLN A 551 1.67 -25.05 10.84
C GLN A 551 0.73 -24.07 10.14
N PRO A 552 -0.32 -23.59 10.82
CA PRO A 552 -1.16 -22.50 10.30
C PRO A 552 -0.33 -21.27 9.96
N LEU A 553 -0.70 -20.58 8.88
CA LEU A 553 -0.02 -19.39 8.39
C LEU A 553 -0.89 -18.13 8.51
N ASP A 554 -0.24 -16.99 8.66
CA ASP A 554 -0.85 -15.67 8.70
C ASP A 554 -1.45 -15.32 7.33
N MET A 555 -2.74 -14.99 7.35
CA MET A 555 -3.52 -14.60 6.19
C MET A 555 -3.89 -13.11 6.20
N SER A 556 -3.25 -12.28 7.04
CA SER A 556 -3.59 -10.84 7.14
C SER A 556 -3.29 -10.05 5.87
N GLN A 557 -2.38 -10.56 5.01
CA GLN A 557 -2.04 -9.91 3.73
C GLN A 557 -3.11 -10.13 2.65
N PHE A 558 -4.06 -11.05 2.84
CA PHE A 558 -5.10 -11.34 1.84
C PHE A 558 -6.07 -10.16 1.68
N ASP A 559 -6.19 -9.31 2.69
CA ASP A 559 -7.01 -8.09 2.67
C ASP A 559 -6.62 -7.14 1.53
N CYS A 560 -5.35 -7.18 1.10
CA CYS A 560 -4.80 -6.32 0.06
C CYS A 560 -4.67 -7.02 -1.31
N LEU A 561 -5.11 -8.28 -1.45
CA LEU A 561 -4.92 -9.05 -2.67
C LEU A 561 -5.77 -8.49 -3.83
N PHE A 562 -7.05 -8.22 -3.57
CA PHE A 562 -8.00 -7.67 -4.55
C PHE A 562 -8.44 -6.25 -4.18
N ASN A 563 -8.98 -5.53 -5.16
CA ASN A 563 -9.56 -4.17 -4.98
C ASN A 563 -8.61 -3.23 -4.22
N SER A 564 -7.32 -3.35 -4.53
CA SER A 564 -6.25 -2.64 -3.87
C SER A 564 -5.28 -2.08 -4.90
N SER A 565 -4.73 -0.90 -4.62
CA SER A 565 -3.73 -0.24 -5.45
C SER A 565 -2.78 0.56 -4.59
N ARG A 566 -1.51 0.63 -5.00
CA ARG A 566 -0.49 1.49 -4.41
C ARG A 566 -0.57 2.88 -5.01
N MET A 567 -0.87 3.87 -4.17
CA MET A 567 -1.02 5.26 -4.54
C MET A 567 0.30 6.01 -4.35
N PRO A 568 0.82 6.70 -5.38
CA PRO A 568 2.03 7.50 -5.22
C PRO A 568 1.74 8.70 -4.31
N GLY A 569 2.59 8.90 -3.31
CA GLY A 569 2.55 10.09 -2.45
C GLY A 569 3.85 10.90 -2.53
N VAL A 570 3.88 12.07 -1.89
CA VAL A 570 5.02 13.00 -1.94
C VAL A 570 6.26 12.39 -1.30
N LEU A 571 6.15 11.97 -0.04
CA LEU A 571 7.26 11.38 0.73
C LEU A 571 7.14 9.86 0.86
N GLN A 572 5.91 9.37 0.91
CA GLN A 572 5.59 7.96 1.13
C GLN A 572 4.34 7.62 0.33
N ASP A 573 4.29 6.41 -0.20
CA ASP A 573 3.12 5.89 -0.90
C ASP A 573 2.14 5.24 0.08
N GLU A 574 0.90 5.06 -0.35
CA GLU A 574 -0.15 4.43 0.46
C GLU A 574 -0.76 3.25 -0.29
N ILE A 575 -1.11 2.17 0.40
CA ILE A 575 -1.93 1.09 -0.17
C ILE A 575 -3.36 1.32 0.29
N LYS A 576 -4.29 1.43 -0.66
CA LYS A 576 -5.70 1.66 -0.37
C LYS A 576 -6.57 0.48 -0.83
N PRO A 577 -7.00 -0.40 0.08
CA PRO A 577 -8.07 -1.35 -0.19
C PRO A 577 -9.43 -0.63 -0.15
N VAL A 578 -10.29 -0.86 -1.15
CA VAL A 578 -11.58 -0.15 -1.30
C VAL A 578 -12.81 -1.01 -0.98
N GLY A 579 -12.58 -2.27 -0.60
CA GLY A 579 -13.63 -3.28 -0.44
C GLY A 579 -14.05 -3.91 -1.77
N PHE A 580 -14.96 -4.88 -1.72
CA PHE A 580 -15.38 -5.61 -2.93
C PHE A 580 -16.11 -4.68 -3.92
N VAL A 581 -15.59 -4.64 -5.15
CA VAL A 581 -16.25 -4.01 -6.30
C VAL A 581 -16.25 -5.02 -7.47
N PRO A 582 -17.40 -5.26 -8.13
CA PRO A 582 -17.59 -6.38 -9.06
C PRO A 582 -17.04 -6.14 -10.48
N HIS A 583 -16.04 -5.28 -10.64
CA HIS A 583 -15.42 -5.01 -11.95
C HIS A 583 -13.92 -5.31 -11.96
N ALA A 584 -13.42 -5.73 -13.11
CA ALA A 584 -11.99 -5.84 -13.39
C ALA A 584 -11.60 -4.83 -14.46
N LEU A 585 -10.31 -4.48 -14.49
CA LEU A 585 -9.75 -3.67 -15.57
C LEU A 585 -9.13 -4.61 -16.61
N VAL A 586 -9.39 -4.38 -17.89
CA VAL A 586 -8.73 -5.06 -19.01
C VAL A 586 -7.87 -4.05 -19.75
N GLN A 587 -6.57 -4.36 -19.90
CA GLN A 587 -5.66 -3.59 -20.75
C GLN A 587 -5.47 -4.30 -22.08
N TYR A 588 -5.75 -3.60 -23.19
CA TYR A 588 -5.53 -4.10 -24.54
C TYR A 588 -4.97 -2.98 -25.42
N ARG A 589 -3.79 -3.19 -25.99
CA ARG A 589 -3.09 -2.23 -26.87
C ARG A 589 -2.95 -0.82 -26.28
N GLY A 590 -2.71 -0.73 -24.98
CA GLY A 590 -2.54 0.54 -24.25
C GLY A 590 -3.85 1.24 -23.88
N HIS A 591 -5.01 0.69 -24.27
CA HIS A 591 -6.32 1.15 -23.81
C HIS A 591 -6.74 0.40 -22.54
N GLN A 592 -7.58 1.04 -21.72
CA GLN A 592 -8.12 0.45 -20.50
C GLN A 592 -9.64 0.32 -20.63
N PHE A 593 -10.16 -0.87 -20.33
CA PHE A 593 -11.58 -1.18 -20.35
C PHE A 593 -12.03 -1.68 -18.99
N GLN A 594 -13.16 -1.17 -18.51
CA GLN A 594 -13.84 -1.69 -17.34
C GLN A 594 -14.85 -2.76 -17.79
N ILE A 595 -14.76 -3.94 -17.19
CA ILE A 595 -15.69 -5.06 -17.41
C ILE A 595 -16.31 -5.51 -16.09
N THR A 596 -17.54 -6.00 -16.13
CA THR A 596 -18.17 -6.63 -14.97
C THR A 596 -17.71 -8.09 -14.90
N VAL A 597 -17.33 -8.55 -13.71
CA VAL A 597 -16.86 -9.94 -13.49
C VAL A 597 -17.72 -10.74 -12.53
N ALA A 598 -18.54 -10.06 -11.73
CA ALA A 598 -19.37 -10.65 -10.70
C ALA A 598 -20.65 -9.84 -10.50
N ASP A 599 -21.60 -10.38 -9.73
CA ASP A 599 -22.69 -9.59 -9.17
C ASP A 599 -22.29 -8.93 -7.82
N ALA A 600 -23.23 -8.24 -7.17
CA ALA A 600 -22.98 -7.56 -5.89
C ALA A 600 -22.69 -8.52 -4.71
N ASP A 601 -23.06 -9.79 -4.84
CA ASP A 601 -22.83 -10.86 -3.85
C ASP A 601 -21.55 -11.68 -4.16
N CYS A 602 -20.71 -11.15 -5.07
CA CYS A 602 -19.47 -11.76 -5.53
C CYS A 602 -19.70 -13.14 -6.21
N VAL A 603 -20.90 -13.41 -6.73
CA VAL A 603 -21.13 -14.56 -7.59
C VAL A 603 -20.54 -14.25 -8.96
N PRO A 604 -19.67 -15.12 -9.51
CA PRO A 604 -19.07 -14.87 -10.82
C PRO A 604 -20.13 -14.88 -11.91
N LEU A 605 -19.93 -14.01 -12.91
CA LEU A 605 -20.62 -14.16 -14.18
C LEU A 605 -20.27 -15.50 -14.83
N SER A 606 -21.13 -15.97 -15.73
CA SER A 606 -20.84 -17.19 -16.47
C SER A 606 -19.58 -17.02 -17.33
N ILE A 607 -18.89 -18.14 -17.60
CA ILE A 607 -17.67 -18.11 -18.41
C ILE A 607 -17.98 -17.61 -19.83
N ASP A 608 -19.16 -17.97 -20.38
CA ASP A 608 -19.67 -17.48 -21.67
C ASP A 608 -19.74 -15.94 -21.70
N GLU A 609 -20.28 -15.31 -20.64
CA GLU A 609 -20.41 -13.85 -20.55
C GLU A 609 -19.07 -13.15 -20.38
N LEU A 610 -18.16 -13.72 -19.58
CA LEU A 610 -16.80 -13.21 -19.44
C LEU A 610 -16.06 -13.29 -20.78
N TYR A 611 -16.14 -14.42 -21.47
CA TYR A 611 -15.55 -14.60 -22.80
C TYR A 611 -16.14 -13.61 -23.81
N ALA A 612 -17.46 -13.44 -23.84
CA ALA A 612 -18.11 -12.49 -24.75
C ALA A 612 -17.62 -11.05 -24.53
N GLN A 613 -17.49 -10.60 -23.28
CA GLN A 613 -16.94 -9.26 -22.99
C GLN A 613 -15.49 -9.11 -23.48
N LEU A 614 -14.63 -10.11 -23.26
CA LEU A 614 -13.24 -10.07 -23.71
C LEU A 614 -13.12 -10.14 -25.23
N ARG A 615 -13.95 -10.97 -25.89
CA ARG A 615 -14.07 -11.06 -27.35
C ARG A 615 -14.45 -9.71 -27.92
N ASP A 616 -15.47 -9.05 -27.38
CA ASP A 616 -15.97 -7.78 -27.89
C ASP A 616 -14.92 -6.65 -27.77
N ILE A 617 -14.09 -6.65 -26.71
CA ILE A 617 -12.92 -5.75 -26.60
C ILE A 617 -11.95 -5.98 -27.76
N VAL A 618 -11.57 -7.22 -28.04
CA VAL A 618 -10.62 -7.54 -29.12
C VAL A 618 -11.25 -7.26 -30.50
N CYS A 619 -12.52 -7.60 -30.68
CA CYS A 619 -13.27 -7.35 -31.92
C CYS A 619 -13.53 -5.86 -32.20
N THR A 620 -13.42 -4.99 -31.19
CA THR A 620 -13.41 -3.52 -31.41
C THR A 620 -12.25 -3.12 -32.33
N ASN A 621 -11.19 -3.94 -32.41
CA ASN A 621 -10.02 -3.76 -33.26
C ASN A 621 -9.41 -2.34 -33.17
N VAL A 622 -9.27 -1.87 -31.93
CA VAL A 622 -8.68 -0.56 -31.66
C VAL A 622 -7.21 -0.52 -32.11
N ALA A 623 -6.85 0.56 -32.79
CA ALA A 623 -5.45 0.88 -33.02
C ALA A 623 -4.74 1.10 -31.67
N PRO A 624 -3.44 0.81 -31.54
CA PRO A 624 -2.68 1.12 -30.34
C PRO A 624 -2.88 2.57 -29.89
N ALA A 625 -3.05 2.78 -28.59
CA ALA A 625 -3.26 4.11 -28.04
C ALA A 625 -2.09 5.03 -28.41
N HIS A 626 -2.40 6.26 -28.86
CA HIS A 626 -1.37 7.28 -29.13
C HIS A 626 -0.51 7.56 -27.89
N THR A 627 -1.13 7.52 -26.71
CA THR A 627 -0.44 7.67 -25.43
C THR A 627 -1.04 6.71 -24.42
N ASP A 628 -0.30 5.65 -24.08
CA ASP A 628 -0.67 4.71 -23.02
C ASP A 628 -0.43 5.37 -21.66
N VAL A 629 -1.50 5.65 -20.92
CA VAL A 629 -1.42 6.28 -19.59
C VAL A 629 -0.80 5.34 -18.56
N SER A 630 -0.90 4.03 -18.74
CA SER A 630 -0.39 3.05 -17.77
C SER A 630 1.14 3.11 -17.63
N VAL A 631 1.84 3.61 -18.65
CA VAL A 631 3.31 3.79 -18.63
C VAL A 631 3.79 4.68 -17.50
N PHE A 632 2.98 5.65 -17.05
CA PHE A 632 3.41 6.55 -15.98
C PHE A 632 3.58 5.84 -14.64
N THR A 633 2.92 4.69 -14.42
CA THR A 633 3.12 3.86 -13.23
C THR A 633 4.53 3.25 -13.16
N ALA A 634 5.30 3.29 -14.25
CA ALA A 634 6.71 2.90 -14.33
C ALA A 634 7.68 4.04 -13.96
N LEU A 635 7.21 5.26 -13.70
CA LEU A 635 8.05 6.37 -13.24
C LEU A 635 8.57 6.15 -11.80
N PRO A 636 9.70 6.80 -11.42
CA PRO A 636 10.04 7.00 -10.02
C PRO A 636 8.85 7.59 -9.26
N ARG A 637 8.66 7.20 -7.99
CA ARG A 637 7.39 7.44 -7.28
C ARG A 637 7.05 8.93 -7.14
N THR A 638 8.05 9.77 -6.94
CA THR A 638 7.89 11.23 -6.88
C THR A 638 7.46 11.82 -8.22
N GLU A 639 8.05 11.37 -9.33
CA GLU A 639 7.67 11.80 -10.68
C GLU A 639 6.27 11.29 -11.04
N TRP A 640 5.94 10.05 -10.66
CA TRP A 640 4.61 9.49 -10.85
C TRP A 640 3.56 10.29 -10.08
N ASN A 641 3.83 10.66 -8.82
CA ASN A 641 2.94 11.53 -8.05
C ASN A 641 2.69 12.88 -8.77
N GLY A 642 3.72 13.48 -9.36
CA GLY A 642 3.61 14.70 -10.16
C GLY A 642 2.72 14.51 -11.39
N ALA A 643 2.99 13.47 -12.20
CA ALA A 643 2.19 13.17 -13.39
C ALA A 643 0.73 12.81 -13.04
N ARG A 644 0.50 12.03 -11.98
CA ARG A 644 -0.84 11.72 -11.47
C ARG A 644 -1.60 12.97 -11.05
N THR A 645 -0.94 13.90 -10.36
CA THR A 645 -1.54 15.18 -9.95
C THR A 645 -1.97 16.02 -11.15
N MET A 646 -1.16 16.03 -12.23
CA MET A 646 -1.54 16.69 -13.49
C MET A 646 -2.73 16.02 -14.17
N LEU A 647 -2.77 14.68 -14.21
CA LEU A 647 -3.90 13.93 -14.77
C LEU A 647 -5.20 14.22 -14.01
N LEU A 648 -5.15 14.31 -12.67
CA LEU A 648 -6.29 14.58 -11.80
C LEU A 648 -6.92 15.97 -11.98
N ARG A 649 -6.26 16.91 -12.68
CA ARG A 649 -6.86 18.21 -13.01
C ARG A 649 -8.08 18.08 -13.93
N ASN A 650 -8.18 16.98 -14.67
CA ASN A 650 -9.33 16.67 -15.50
C ASN A 650 -10.27 15.70 -14.76
N VAL A 651 -11.56 16.04 -14.69
CA VAL A 651 -12.58 15.26 -13.97
C VAL A 651 -12.80 13.87 -14.58
N ILE A 652 -12.69 13.73 -15.91
CA ILE A 652 -12.83 12.44 -16.60
C ILE A 652 -11.67 11.52 -16.23
N ASN A 653 -10.44 12.04 -16.22
CA ASN A 653 -9.27 11.28 -15.76
C ASN A 653 -9.41 10.85 -14.30
N GLY A 654 -9.96 11.72 -13.43
CA GLY A 654 -10.24 11.37 -12.03
C GLY A 654 -11.14 10.15 -11.91
N LYS A 655 -12.25 10.11 -12.67
CA LYS A 655 -13.15 8.94 -12.72
C LYS A 655 -12.49 7.70 -13.32
N SER A 656 -11.64 7.87 -14.33
CA SER A 656 -10.88 6.77 -14.93
C SER A 656 -9.86 6.18 -13.94
N LEU A 657 -9.12 7.03 -13.20
CA LEU A 657 -8.20 6.60 -12.15
C LEU A 657 -8.93 5.87 -11.02
N GLU A 658 -10.06 6.40 -10.55
CA GLU A 658 -10.89 5.74 -9.54
C GLU A 658 -11.33 4.34 -10.00
N ALA A 659 -11.79 4.21 -11.25
CA ALA A 659 -12.18 2.91 -11.81
C ALA A 659 -11.02 1.90 -11.85
N VAL A 660 -9.80 2.36 -12.14
CA VAL A 660 -8.58 1.52 -12.12
C VAL A 660 -8.22 1.12 -10.69
N GLU A 661 -8.21 2.08 -9.76
CA GLU A 661 -7.87 1.89 -8.35
C GLU A 661 -8.84 0.92 -7.67
N GLU A 662 -10.15 1.05 -7.94
CA GLU A 662 -11.21 0.21 -7.37
C GLU A 662 -11.34 -1.18 -8.00
N SER A 663 -10.78 -1.42 -9.20
CA SER A 663 -10.93 -2.70 -9.90
C SER A 663 -10.46 -3.91 -9.07
N MET A 664 -11.08 -5.08 -9.23
CA MET A 664 -10.70 -6.29 -8.50
C MET A 664 -9.25 -6.70 -8.80
N LEU A 665 -8.88 -6.72 -10.08
CA LEU A 665 -7.53 -6.97 -10.59
C LEU A 665 -7.40 -6.31 -11.98
N VAL A 666 -6.17 -6.30 -12.50
CA VAL A 666 -5.89 -5.84 -13.88
C VAL A 666 -5.50 -7.03 -14.76
N LEU A 667 -6.29 -7.30 -15.80
CA LEU A 667 -6.03 -8.31 -16.84
C LEU A 667 -5.36 -7.64 -18.06
N ASN A 668 -4.18 -8.09 -18.46
CA ASN A 668 -3.47 -7.58 -19.65
C ASN A 668 -3.58 -8.61 -20.78
N LEU A 669 -4.18 -8.21 -21.89
CA LEU A 669 -4.27 -9.03 -23.11
C LEU A 669 -3.15 -8.63 -24.07
N ASP A 670 -2.13 -9.48 -24.19
CA ASP A 670 -0.94 -9.21 -24.98
C ASP A 670 -1.02 -9.93 -26.34
N ALA A 671 -1.69 -9.29 -27.32
CA ALA A 671 -1.88 -9.85 -28.65
C ALA A 671 -0.68 -9.69 -29.61
N ASP A 672 0.21 -8.73 -29.35
CA ASP A 672 1.24 -8.31 -30.32
C ASP A 672 2.59 -9.08 -30.20
N ASP A 673 2.59 -10.27 -29.57
CA ASP A 673 3.80 -11.04 -29.21
C ASP A 673 4.35 -11.98 -30.30
N GLU A 674 3.80 -11.95 -31.52
CA GLU A 674 4.26 -12.84 -32.60
C GLU A 674 5.72 -12.59 -33.03
N ARG A 675 6.27 -11.39 -32.79
CA ARG A 675 7.68 -11.07 -33.11
C ARG A 675 8.69 -11.83 -32.26
N ASP A 676 8.28 -12.34 -31.09
CA ASP A 676 9.14 -13.10 -30.16
C ASP A 676 9.11 -14.62 -30.39
N ALA A 677 8.34 -15.10 -31.38
CA ALA A 677 8.17 -16.53 -31.67
C ALA A 677 9.42 -17.21 -32.27
N MET A 678 10.30 -16.45 -32.91
CA MET A 678 11.52 -16.95 -33.61
C MET A 678 12.74 -17.12 -32.68
N VAL A 679 12.64 -16.78 -31.40
CA VAL A 679 13.76 -16.83 -30.45
C VAL A 679 13.72 -18.12 -29.61
N ASP A 680 14.86 -18.80 -29.50
CA ASP A 680 15.04 -19.98 -28.64
C ASP A 680 14.53 -19.68 -27.22
N PRO A 681 13.48 -20.38 -26.73
CA PRO A 681 12.90 -20.18 -25.40
C PRO A 681 13.89 -20.20 -24.24
N MET A 682 15.02 -20.91 -24.40
CA MET A 682 16.01 -21.08 -23.33
C MET A 682 17.19 -20.10 -23.45
N SER A 683 17.25 -19.33 -24.55
CA SER A 683 18.25 -18.26 -24.68
C SER A 683 17.93 -17.08 -23.75
N PRO A 684 18.91 -16.29 -23.31
CA PRO A 684 18.69 -15.04 -22.56
C PRO A 684 17.62 -14.14 -23.17
N VAL A 685 17.65 -13.99 -24.50
CA VAL A 685 16.70 -13.21 -25.28
C VAL A 685 15.33 -13.87 -25.29
N GLY A 686 15.24 -15.20 -25.41
CA GLY A 686 13.94 -15.90 -25.42
C GLY A 686 13.29 -15.97 -24.03
N VAL A 687 14.09 -16.06 -22.97
CA VAL A 687 13.64 -16.03 -21.57
C VAL A 687 13.12 -14.63 -21.22
N THR A 688 13.79 -13.57 -21.66
CA THR A 688 13.32 -12.18 -21.47
C THR A 688 12.15 -11.83 -22.38
N ALA A 689 12.17 -12.24 -23.65
CA ALA A 689 11.11 -12.02 -24.63
C ALA A 689 9.80 -12.77 -24.28
N LYS A 690 9.89 -13.99 -23.74
CA LYS A 690 8.71 -14.77 -23.34
C LYS A 690 8.14 -14.40 -21.98
N SER A 691 8.84 -13.56 -21.21
CA SER A 691 8.39 -13.19 -19.88
C SER A 691 7.44 -11.99 -19.97
N PRO A 692 6.13 -12.17 -19.71
CA PRO A 692 5.17 -11.07 -19.73
C PRO A 692 5.43 -10.05 -18.60
N SER A 693 6.45 -10.31 -17.77
CA SER A 693 6.82 -9.60 -16.56
C SER A 693 7.32 -8.17 -16.78
N VAL A 694 7.74 -7.79 -18.00
CA VAL A 694 8.37 -6.49 -18.27
C VAL A 694 8.00 -5.99 -19.67
N ARG A 695 6.88 -5.28 -19.78
CA ARG A 695 6.50 -4.53 -20.99
C ARG A 695 6.49 -3.04 -20.70
N ALA A 696 6.82 -2.24 -21.71
CA ALA A 696 6.82 -0.79 -21.59
C ALA A 696 5.42 -0.16 -21.54
N GLY A 697 4.39 -0.89 -21.99
CA GLY A 697 3.00 -0.48 -21.95
C GLY A 697 2.09 -1.67 -21.67
N ASN A 698 0.78 -1.42 -21.62
CA ASN A 698 -0.24 -2.42 -21.27
C ASN A 698 -0.01 -3.02 -19.87
N ARG A 699 0.49 -2.20 -18.92
CA ARG A 699 0.84 -2.61 -17.55
C ARG A 699 0.52 -1.52 -16.54
N TRP A 700 -0.29 -1.83 -15.54
CA TRP A 700 -0.55 -0.94 -14.40
C TRP A 700 0.20 -1.41 -13.15
N TRP A 701 1.43 -0.94 -12.97
CA TRP A 701 2.37 -1.47 -11.97
C TRP A 701 1.97 -1.23 -10.50
N ASP A 702 1.10 -0.26 -10.27
CA ASP A 702 0.57 0.05 -8.94
C ASP A 702 -0.49 -0.93 -8.44
N LYS A 703 -1.08 -1.73 -9.35
CA LYS A 703 -2.16 -2.63 -8.97
C LYS A 703 -1.62 -3.72 -8.06
N SER A 704 -2.38 -4.07 -7.01
CA SER A 704 -2.01 -5.16 -6.10
C SER A 704 -1.73 -6.46 -6.85
N LEU A 705 -2.60 -6.80 -7.79
CA LEU A 705 -2.58 -8.02 -8.58
C LEU A 705 -2.89 -7.73 -10.06
N SER A 706 -2.02 -8.20 -10.94
CA SER A 706 -2.21 -8.15 -12.38
C SER A 706 -1.99 -9.53 -13.01
N VAL A 707 -2.78 -9.86 -14.03
CA VAL A 707 -2.72 -11.11 -14.76
C VAL A 707 -2.44 -10.78 -16.22
N SER A 708 -1.32 -11.21 -16.77
CA SER A 708 -0.98 -11.00 -18.18
C SER A 708 -1.15 -12.31 -18.95
N VAL A 709 -1.83 -12.25 -20.09
CA VAL A 709 -2.10 -13.41 -20.94
C VAL A 709 -1.68 -13.09 -22.36
N ASN A 710 -0.78 -13.88 -22.93
CA ASN A 710 -0.34 -13.71 -24.31
C ASN A 710 -1.28 -14.43 -25.30
N SER A 711 -1.03 -14.25 -26.61
CA SER A 711 -1.79 -14.88 -27.69
C SER A 711 -1.86 -16.42 -27.61
N ARG A 712 -0.90 -17.08 -26.94
CA ARG A 712 -0.82 -18.54 -26.75
C ARG A 712 -1.49 -19.04 -25.47
N GLY A 713 -2.09 -18.14 -24.69
CA GLY A 713 -2.69 -18.49 -23.39
C GLY A 713 -1.66 -18.74 -22.28
N ASP A 714 -0.39 -18.34 -22.43
CA ASP A 714 0.55 -18.35 -21.31
C ASP A 714 0.14 -17.25 -20.32
N ILE A 715 0.07 -17.60 -19.03
CA ILE A 715 -0.29 -16.65 -17.97
C ILE A 715 0.96 -16.30 -17.16
N ALA A 716 1.13 -15.00 -16.92
CA ALA A 716 1.99 -14.49 -15.85
C ALA A 716 1.15 -13.67 -14.86
N VAL A 717 1.24 -14.02 -13.58
CA VAL A 717 0.60 -13.28 -12.50
C VAL A 717 1.66 -12.40 -11.85
N SER A 718 1.40 -11.12 -11.76
CA SER A 718 2.31 -10.14 -11.20
C SER A 718 1.66 -9.42 -10.02
N ALA A 719 2.46 -9.14 -8.98
CA ALA A 719 2.00 -8.45 -7.79
C ALA A 719 2.98 -7.38 -7.34
N GLU A 720 2.42 -6.26 -6.90
CA GLU A 720 3.17 -5.18 -6.26
C GLU A 720 3.63 -5.64 -4.87
N SER A 721 4.94 -5.60 -4.57
CA SER A 721 5.44 -6.23 -3.34
C SER A 721 5.29 -5.40 -2.06
N SER A 722 4.82 -4.15 -2.12
CA SER A 722 4.69 -3.34 -0.89
C SER A 722 3.57 -3.84 0.01
N TRP A 723 2.50 -4.40 -0.54
CA TRP A 723 1.38 -4.89 0.26
C TRP A 723 1.62 -6.29 0.87
N GLY A 724 2.52 -7.10 0.30
CA GLY A 724 2.67 -8.50 0.72
C GLY A 724 3.94 -9.21 0.27
N ASP A 725 4.22 -10.35 0.91
CA ASP A 725 5.43 -11.15 0.69
C ASP A 725 5.31 -12.19 -0.43
N GLY A 726 4.14 -12.27 -1.07
CA GLY A 726 3.87 -13.23 -2.15
C GLY A 726 3.21 -14.54 -1.71
N VAL A 727 3.10 -14.82 -0.41
CA VAL A 727 2.41 -16.03 0.10
C VAL A 727 0.93 -16.04 -0.31
N ALA A 728 0.23 -14.91 -0.13
CA ALA A 728 -1.16 -14.75 -0.57
C ALA A 728 -1.31 -14.94 -2.09
N VAL A 729 -0.37 -14.39 -2.87
CA VAL A 729 -0.38 -14.50 -4.33
C VAL A 729 -0.15 -15.94 -4.77
N ARG A 730 0.78 -16.66 -4.14
CA ARG A 730 1.05 -18.08 -4.42
C ARG A 730 -0.18 -18.95 -4.12
N ARG A 731 -0.85 -18.70 -2.99
CA ARG A 731 -2.10 -19.40 -2.64
C ARG A 731 -3.19 -19.13 -3.69
N TYR A 732 -3.38 -17.86 -4.06
CA TYR A 732 -4.28 -17.45 -5.13
C TYR A 732 -3.98 -18.19 -6.45
N ILE A 733 -2.72 -18.18 -6.91
CA ILE A 733 -2.33 -18.85 -8.18
C ILE A 733 -2.65 -20.35 -8.13
N ASN A 734 -2.33 -21.03 -7.03
CA ASN A 734 -2.56 -22.47 -6.90
C ASN A 734 -4.06 -22.81 -6.94
N ASP A 735 -4.88 -22.11 -6.18
CA ASP A 735 -6.33 -22.37 -6.10
C ASP A 735 -7.04 -21.99 -7.41
N VAL A 736 -6.71 -20.83 -7.98
CA VAL A 736 -7.29 -20.35 -9.25
C VAL A 736 -6.90 -21.25 -10.41
N TYR A 737 -5.64 -21.71 -10.48
CA TYR A 737 -5.22 -22.67 -11.50
C TYR A 737 -5.95 -24.00 -11.35
N ALA A 738 -6.14 -24.52 -10.13
CA ALA A 738 -6.87 -25.74 -9.89
C ALA A 738 -8.35 -25.63 -10.29
N LEU A 739 -9.02 -24.54 -9.89
CA LEU A 739 -10.41 -24.25 -10.25
C LEU A 739 -10.59 -24.09 -11.76
N SER A 740 -9.71 -23.31 -12.40
CA SER A 740 -9.73 -23.10 -13.85
C SER A 740 -9.52 -24.40 -14.63
N ARG A 741 -8.70 -25.33 -14.12
CA ARG A 741 -8.47 -26.63 -14.76
C ARG A 741 -9.62 -27.61 -14.56
N ALA A 742 -10.28 -27.57 -13.40
CA ALA A 742 -11.43 -28.43 -13.12
C ALA A 742 -12.64 -28.07 -13.99
N ALA A 743 -12.77 -26.80 -14.39
CA ALA A 743 -13.78 -26.36 -15.35
C ALA A 743 -13.32 -26.65 -16.79
N HIS A 744 -14.06 -27.50 -17.49
CA HIS A 744 -13.75 -27.89 -18.86
C HIS A 744 -14.16 -26.84 -19.90
N SER A 745 -13.36 -26.68 -20.97
CA SER A 745 -13.53 -25.67 -22.02
C SER A 745 -14.48 -26.06 -23.15
N HIS A 746 -14.77 -27.35 -23.33
CA HIS A 746 -15.68 -27.83 -24.37
C HIS A 746 -17.13 -27.37 -24.20
N VAL A 747 -17.50 -26.87 -23.01
CA VAL A 747 -18.85 -26.37 -22.70
C VAL A 747 -19.00 -24.88 -23.07
N LEU A 748 -17.89 -24.18 -23.37
CA LEU A 748 -17.89 -22.75 -23.64
C LEU A 748 -18.61 -22.43 -24.97
N ARG A 749 -19.64 -21.58 -24.90
CA ARG A 749 -20.34 -21.06 -26.09
C ARG A 749 -19.71 -19.74 -26.52
N LYS A 750 -18.82 -19.81 -27.51
CA LYS A 750 -18.04 -18.65 -28.00
C LYS A 750 -18.89 -17.61 -28.74
N ASP A 751 -20.08 -17.98 -29.18
CA ASP A 751 -21.07 -17.18 -29.89
C ASP A 751 -22.06 -16.46 -28.96
N ALA A 752 -21.98 -16.70 -27.63
CA ALA A 752 -22.82 -16.01 -26.67
C ALA A 752 -22.70 -14.48 -26.78
N PRO A 753 -23.81 -13.72 -26.67
CA PRO A 753 -23.77 -12.26 -26.66
C PRO A 753 -23.28 -11.74 -25.30
N ALA A 754 -22.57 -10.61 -25.31
CA ALA A 754 -22.23 -9.93 -24.06
C ALA A 754 -23.49 -9.33 -23.43
N THR A 755 -23.75 -9.66 -22.17
CA THR A 755 -24.90 -9.17 -21.39
C THR A 755 -24.63 -7.83 -20.72
N HIS A 756 -23.35 -7.52 -20.47
CA HIS A 756 -22.90 -6.35 -19.74
C HIS A 756 -22.21 -5.35 -20.67
N LYS A 757 -22.41 -4.05 -20.41
CA LYS A 757 -21.77 -2.99 -21.18
C LYS A 757 -20.30 -2.85 -20.79
N ILE A 758 -19.43 -2.99 -21.78
CA ILE A 758 -18.01 -2.67 -21.65
C ILE A 758 -17.85 -1.14 -21.66
N ARG A 759 -17.04 -0.60 -20.72
CA ARG A 759 -16.72 0.83 -20.69
C ARG A 759 -15.25 1.04 -20.96
N GLN A 760 -14.91 1.59 -22.12
CA GLN A 760 -13.56 2.09 -22.38
C GLN A 760 -13.33 3.36 -21.53
N LEU A 761 -12.23 3.37 -20.77
CA LEU A 761 -11.82 4.52 -19.98
C LEU A 761 -11.25 5.59 -20.91
N GLN A 762 -11.66 6.84 -20.67
CA GLN A 762 -11.24 7.99 -21.45
C GLN A 762 -10.13 8.73 -20.72
N TRP A 763 -9.16 9.22 -21.49
CA TRP A 763 -7.96 9.87 -20.98
C TRP A 763 -7.68 11.18 -21.73
N HIS A 764 -7.62 12.27 -20.98
CA HIS A 764 -7.13 13.57 -21.45
C HIS A 764 -5.71 13.77 -20.94
N VAL A 765 -4.73 13.45 -21.78
CA VAL A 765 -3.31 13.56 -21.43
C VAL A 765 -2.79 14.94 -21.86
N PRO A 766 -2.31 15.79 -20.93
CA PRO A 766 -1.68 17.06 -21.29
C PRO A 766 -0.43 16.85 -22.18
N ASP A 767 -0.14 17.78 -23.09
CA ASP A 767 0.98 17.69 -24.04
C ASP A 767 2.34 17.47 -23.34
N GLU A 768 2.54 18.09 -22.18
CA GLU A 768 3.73 17.89 -21.34
C GLU A 768 3.93 16.41 -20.94
N LEU A 769 2.84 15.70 -20.68
CA LEU A 769 2.85 14.29 -20.31
C LEU A 769 2.97 13.37 -21.53
N VAL A 770 2.56 13.79 -22.73
CA VAL A 770 2.74 13.00 -23.96
C VAL A 770 4.23 12.77 -24.23
N ALA A 771 5.04 13.83 -24.15
CA ALA A 771 6.49 13.70 -24.30
C ALA A 771 7.12 12.87 -23.16
N ALA A 772 6.59 12.99 -21.94
CA ALA A 772 7.04 12.18 -20.81
C ALA A 772 6.73 10.69 -21.03
N ALA A 773 5.52 10.35 -21.48
CA ALA A 773 5.12 8.98 -21.79
C ALA A 773 6.09 8.33 -22.77
N GLN A 774 6.40 9.01 -23.89
CA GLN A 774 7.35 8.52 -24.88
C GLN A 774 8.75 8.27 -24.29
N ARG A 775 9.25 9.18 -23.43
CA ARG A 775 10.53 9.00 -22.73
C ARG A 775 10.51 7.79 -21.82
N VAL A 776 9.42 7.59 -21.06
CA VAL A 776 9.28 6.46 -20.15
C VAL A 776 9.17 5.14 -20.91
N THR A 777 8.37 5.08 -21.99
CA THR A 777 8.29 3.91 -22.85
C THR A 777 9.67 3.52 -23.37
N ARG A 778 10.44 4.48 -23.91
CA ARG A 778 11.81 4.23 -24.39
C ARG A 778 12.73 3.74 -23.27
N ARG A 779 12.64 4.34 -22.07
CA ARG A 779 13.42 3.90 -20.90
C ARG A 779 13.08 2.47 -20.52
N VAL A 780 11.81 2.12 -20.33
CA VAL A 780 11.39 0.77 -19.91
C VAL A 780 11.74 -0.27 -20.97
N THR A 781 11.57 0.06 -22.26
CA THR A 781 12.02 -0.82 -23.36
C THR A 781 13.53 -1.05 -23.31
N LYS A 782 14.32 0.01 -23.11
CA LYS A 782 15.78 -0.11 -22.98
C LYS A 782 16.18 -0.90 -21.73
N ASP A 783 15.54 -0.65 -20.59
CA ASP A 783 15.79 -1.36 -19.33
C ASP A 783 15.54 -2.86 -19.55
N ARG A 784 14.43 -3.22 -20.20
CA ARG A 784 14.10 -4.60 -20.59
C ARG A 784 15.15 -5.22 -21.50
N GLU A 785 15.60 -4.51 -22.53
CA GLU A 785 16.63 -4.99 -23.46
C GLU A 785 18.01 -5.14 -22.81
N SER A 786 18.28 -4.36 -21.76
CA SER A 786 19.53 -4.41 -20.99
C SER A 786 19.53 -5.45 -19.87
N LEU A 787 18.43 -6.17 -19.65
CA LEU A 787 18.33 -7.20 -18.62
C LEU A 787 19.26 -8.38 -18.95
N ASP A 788 20.27 -8.60 -18.12
CA ASP A 788 21.09 -9.80 -18.19
C ASP A 788 20.41 -10.95 -17.43
N VAL A 789 19.79 -11.86 -18.18
CA VAL A 789 19.04 -13.00 -17.65
C VAL A 789 19.52 -14.29 -18.28
N ALA A 790 19.63 -15.35 -17.49
CA ALA A 790 19.82 -16.70 -17.99
C ALA A 790 18.85 -17.66 -17.29
N ALA A 791 18.46 -18.73 -17.98
CA ALA A 791 17.66 -19.79 -17.39
C ALA A 791 18.19 -21.16 -17.79
N GLY A 792 17.84 -22.18 -17.02
CA GLY A 792 18.20 -23.55 -17.33
C GLY A 792 17.28 -24.55 -16.63
N VAL A 793 17.43 -25.80 -17.04
CA VAL A 793 16.72 -26.94 -16.46
C VAL A 793 17.75 -27.94 -15.96
N LEU A 794 17.58 -28.41 -14.74
CA LEU A 794 18.38 -29.48 -14.15
C LEU A 794 17.49 -30.69 -13.89
N ASP A 795 18.01 -31.87 -14.20
CA ASP A 795 17.43 -33.11 -13.72
C ASP A 795 17.86 -33.35 -12.27
N ILE A 796 16.87 -33.54 -11.40
CA ILE A 796 17.05 -33.78 -9.96
C ILE A 796 16.42 -35.11 -9.54
N ALA A 797 16.09 -36.01 -10.49
CA ALA A 797 15.47 -37.30 -10.22
C ALA A 797 16.22 -38.13 -9.17
N THR A 798 17.55 -38.03 -9.15
CA THR A 798 18.44 -38.77 -8.23
C THR A 798 18.61 -38.10 -6.87
N THR A 799 18.20 -36.84 -6.71
CA THR A 799 18.35 -36.11 -5.44
C THR A 799 17.09 -36.25 -4.57
N PRO A 800 17.20 -36.80 -3.35
CA PRO A 800 16.05 -36.90 -2.44
C PRO A 800 15.38 -35.54 -2.20
N THR A 801 14.05 -35.52 -2.12
CA THR A 801 13.28 -34.26 -2.02
C THR A 801 13.73 -33.29 -0.92
N PRO A 802 13.97 -33.75 0.32
CA PRO A 802 14.46 -32.89 1.40
C PRO A 802 15.90 -32.38 1.20
N ALA A 803 16.68 -33.04 0.34
CA ALA A 803 18.08 -32.70 0.08
C ALA A 803 18.25 -31.65 -1.03
N VAL A 804 17.28 -31.53 -1.96
CA VAL A 804 17.40 -30.65 -3.13
C VAL A 804 17.72 -29.22 -2.74
N GLU A 805 17.01 -28.63 -1.79
CA GLU A 805 17.26 -27.24 -1.40
C GLU A 805 18.66 -27.05 -0.80
N ALA A 806 19.09 -27.98 0.06
CA ALA A 806 20.41 -27.92 0.69
C ALA A 806 21.56 -28.09 -0.34
N THR A 807 21.37 -28.96 -1.33
CA THR A 807 22.28 -29.15 -2.47
C THR A 807 22.34 -27.89 -3.32
N VAL A 808 21.18 -27.36 -3.71
CA VAL A 808 21.05 -26.22 -4.63
C VAL A 808 21.63 -24.95 -4.03
N GLN A 809 21.36 -24.64 -2.76
CA GLN A 809 21.93 -23.44 -2.12
C GLN A 809 23.46 -23.52 -2.04
N LEU A 810 24.02 -24.71 -1.76
CA LEU A 810 25.47 -24.89 -1.67
C LEU A 810 26.12 -24.80 -3.05
N ALA A 811 25.48 -25.38 -4.07
CA ALA A 811 25.88 -25.24 -5.47
C ALA A 811 25.85 -23.78 -5.93
N ALA A 812 24.86 -22.99 -5.50
CA ALA A 812 24.78 -21.57 -5.80
C ALA A 812 25.94 -20.78 -5.17
N GLN A 813 26.32 -21.11 -3.94
CA GLN A 813 27.52 -20.54 -3.30
C GLN A 813 28.81 -20.93 -4.05
N LEU A 814 28.94 -22.18 -4.49
CA LEU A 814 30.10 -22.66 -5.26
C LEU A 814 30.20 -22.00 -6.64
N ALA A 815 29.07 -21.80 -7.30
CA ALA A 815 29.01 -21.06 -8.56
C ALA A 815 29.49 -19.62 -8.35
N MET A 816 28.98 -18.94 -7.32
CA MET A 816 29.37 -17.56 -6.99
C MET A 816 30.86 -17.47 -6.67
N PHE A 817 31.39 -18.41 -5.89
CA PHE A 817 32.81 -18.51 -5.59
C PHE A 817 33.66 -18.61 -6.86
N ARG A 818 33.27 -19.46 -7.82
CA ARG A 818 34.02 -19.63 -9.08
C ARG A 818 34.01 -18.40 -9.96
N VAL A 819 32.88 -17.72 -10.07
CA VAL A 819 32.78 -16.52 -10.92
C VAL A 819 33.52 -15.33 -10.30
N HIS A 820 33.60 -15.25 -8.97
CA HIS A 820 34.33 -14.20 -8.26
C HIS A 820 35.75 -14.61 -7.85
N GLN A 821 36.53 -15.14 -8.81
CA GLN A 821 37.97 -15.42 -8.63
C GLN A 821 38.27 -16.31 -7.41
N GLN A 822 37.38 -17.28 -7.14
CA GLN A 822 37.49 -18.16 -5.98
C GLN A 822 37.49 -17.40 -4.65
N GLN A 823 36.81 -16.26 -4.52
CA GLN A 823 36.61 -15.58 -3.25
C GLN A 823 35.23 -15.93 -2.67
N PRO A 824 35.13 -16.33 -1.38
CA PRO A 824 33.83 -16.53 -0.75
C PRO A 824 33.06 -15.20 -0.66
N MET A 825 31.84 -15.20 -1.20
CA MET A 825 30.96 -14.03 -1.24
C MET A 825 29.81 -14.17 -0.23
N ASN A 826 29.22 -13.05 0.17
CA ASN A 826 28.03 -13.04 1.02
C ASN A 826 26.81 -13.50 0.19
N CYS A 827 26.13 -14.54 0.64
CA CYS A 827 24.98 -15.16 0.00
C CYS A 827 23.85 -15.28 1.03
N MET A 828 22.62 -14.96 0.62
CA MET A 828 21.44 -14.98 1.48
C MET A 828 20.28 -15.70 0.80
N GLN A 829 19.44 -16.37 1.58
CA GLN A 829 18.21 -16.99 1.10
C GLN A 829 16.98 -16.36 1.76
N ASN A 830 15.96 -16.06 0.97
CA ASN A 830 14.68 -15.59 1.51
C ASN A 830 13.87 -16.75 2.10
N THR A 831 13.25 -16.52 3.25
CA THR A 831 12.27 -17.43 3.87
C THR A 831 11.09 -16.63 4.42
N ASP A 832 9.91 -17.23 4.37
CA ASP A 832 8.72 -16.60 4.93
C ASP A 832 8.56 -16.95 6.43
N MET A 833 7.99 -16.02 7.21
CA MET A 833 7.75 -16.15 8.65
C MET A 833 6.26 -16.17 8.98
N HIS A 834 5.40 -16.54 8.02
CA HIS A 834 3.94 -16.49 8.21
C HIS A 834 3.42 -17.47 9.25
N CYS A 835 4.23 -18.40 9.78
CA CYS A 835 3.84 -19.18 10.96
C CYS A 835 3.69 -18.33 12.23
N TYR A 836 4.06 -17.05 12.18
CA TYR A 836 3.88 -16.07 13.24
C TYR A 836 2.84 -15.02 12.86
N ARG A 837 2.17 -14.45 13.87
CA ARG A 837 1.19 -13.37 13.70
C ARG A 837 1.84 -12.16 13.01
N ARG A 838 1.26 -11.72 11.88
CA ARG A 838 1.82 -10.67 11.01
C ARG A 838 3.30 -10.91 10.70
N GLY A 839 3.69 -12.18 10.55
CA GLY A 839 4.99 -12.57 10.06
C GLY A 839 5.20 -12.05 8.63
N ARG A 840 6.42 -11.62 8.34
CA ARG A 840 6.83 -11.14 7.01
C ARG A 840 7.85 -12.09 6.39
N SER A 841 8.75 -11.58 5.57
CA SER A 841 9.92 -12.31 5.07
C SER A 841 11.15 -12.10 5.96
N GLU A 842 12.06 -13.06 5.93
CA GLU A 842 13.32 -13.07 6.66
C GLU A 842 14.45 -13.60 5.75
N GLN A 843 15.71 -13.33 6.10
CA GLN A 843 16.86 -13.81 5.33
C GLN A 843 17.71 -14.80 6.12
N ILE A 844 17.92 -15.98 5.54
CA ILE A 844 18.83 -17.01 6.04
C ILE A 844 20.24 -16.71 5.51
N PRO A 845 21.25 -16.50 6.37
CA PRO A 845 22.63 -16.38 5.93
C PRO A 845 23.15 -17.73 5.44
N LEU A 846 23.54 -17.77 4.17
CA LEU A 846 24.09 -18.98 3.55
C LEU A 846 25.60 -19.09 3.76
N THR A 847 26.29 -17.95 3.81
CA THR A 847 27.75 -17.87 3.98
C THR A 847 28.17 -18.05 5.44
N THR A 848 28.29 -19.32 5.84
CA THR A 848 28.76 -19.79 7.16
C THR A 848 30.25 -20.15 7.14
N LEU A 849 30.85 -20.39 8.31
CA LEU A 849 32.24 -20.86 8.41
C LEU A 849 32.42 -22.22 7.71
N GLU A 850 31.45 -23.12 7.87
CA GLU A 850 31.42 -24.45 7.29
C GLU A 850 31.24 -24.40 5.78
N SER A 851 30.32 -23.57 5.27
CA SER A 851 30.22 -23.34 3.82
C SER A 851 31.49 -22.73 3.24
N THR A 852 32.15 -21.81 3.96
CA THR A 852 33.41 -21.20 3.53
C THR A 852 34.53 -22.23 3.49
N ALA A 853 34.61 -23.11 4.49
CA ALA A 853 35.56 -24.22 4.52
C ALA A 853 35.35 -25.16 3.33
N PHE A 854 34.09 -25.49 3.00
CA PHE A 854 33.74 -26.25 1.80
C PHE A 854 34.21 -25.53 0.53
N LEU A 855 33.88 -24.25 0.33
CA LEU A 855 34.29 -23.49 -0.85
C LEU A 855 35.82 -23.46 -1.02
N LEU A 856 36.56 -23.28 0.08
CA LEU A 856 38.02 -23.28 0.06
C LEU A 856 38.59 -24.68 -0.20
N SER A 857 37.94 -25.75 0.29
CA SER A 857 38.35 -27.13 0.03
C SER A 857 38.28 -27.51 -1.45
N MET A 858 37.41 -26.84 -2.22
CA MET A 858 37.31 -27.04 -3.68
C MET A 858 38.53 -26.52 -4.45
N ARG A 859 39.50 -25.88 -3.78
CA ARG A 859 40.83 -25.56 -4.35
C ARG A 859 41.83 -26.71 -4.22
N SER A 860 41.58 -27.63 -3.28
CA SER A 860 42.35 -28.85 -3.09
C SER A 860 41.86 -29.94 -4.06
N SER A 861 42.73 -30.90 -4.40
CA SER A 861 42.36 -32.09 -5.19
C SER A 861 41.91 -33.28 -4.32
N VAL A 862 41.89 -33.14 -3.00
CA VAL A 862 41.59 -34.25 -2.07
C VAL A 862 40.07 -34.42 -1.88
N ARG A 863 39.49 -35.43 -2.54
CA ARG A 863 38.03 -35.68 -2.55
C ARG A 863 37.43 -35.92 -1.15
N GLU A 864 38.11 -36.67 -0.28
CA GLU A 864 37.64 -36.95 1.08
C GLU A 864 37.44 -35.66 1.89
N THR A 865 38.37 -34.70 1.76
CA THR A 865 38.27 -33.40 2.45
C THR A 865 37.11 -32.57 1.92
N GLN A 866 36.85 -32.62 0.60
CA GLN A 866 35.72 -31.93 -0.03
C GLN A 866 34.38 -32.51 0.42
N GLN A 867 34.28 -33.85 0.47
CA GLN A 867 33.09 -34.57 0.90
C GLN A 867 32.77 -34.30 2.37
N ALA A 868 33.77 -34.40 3.26
CA ALA A 868 33.61 -34.08 4.68
C ALA A 868 33.15 -32.63 4.90
N ALA A 869 33.78 -31.66 4.22
CA ALA A 869 33.40 -30.25 4.31
C ALA A 869 32.00 -29.97 3.72
N CYS A 870 31.63 -30.65 2.62
CA CYS A 870 30.31 -30.56 2.00
C CYS A 870 29.20 -31.02 2.97
N HIS A 871 29.38 -32.18 3.60
CA HIS A 871 28.44 -32.68 4.60
C HIS A 871 28.31 -31.72 5.80
N ALA A 872 29.43 -31.21 6.32
CA ALA A 872 29.42 -30.22 7.41
C ALA A 872 28.65 -28.94 7.03
N ALA A 873 28.87 -28.42 5.82
CA ALA A 873 28.17 -27.25 5.30
C ALA A 873 26.65 -27.47 5.19
N VAL A 874 26.22 -28.65 4.70
CA VAL A 874 24.80 -29.02 4.62
C VAL A 874 24.16 -29.12 6.00
N GLN A 875 24.84 -29.73 6.97
CA GLN A 875 24.31 -29.84 8.34
C GLN A 875 24.19 -28.45 8.99
N ARG A 876 25.18 -27.57 8.78
CA ARG A 876 25.11 -26.19 9.26
C ARG A 876 23.94 -25.43 8.64
N TYR A 877 23.76 -25.54 7.33
CA TYR A 877 22.63 -24.92 6.63
C TYR A 877 21.28 -25.37 7.21
N LYS A 878 21.08 -26.68 7.43
CA LYS A 878 19.84 -27.21 8.04
C LYS A 878 19.60 -26.64 9.44
N ALA A 879 20.66 -26.52 10.24
CA ALA A 879 20.57 -25.93 11.58
C ALA A 879 20.21 -24.43 11.53
N GLU A 880 20.79 -23.67 10.60
CA GLU A 880 20.50 -22.25 10.41
C GLU A 880 19.08 -22.02 9.90
N LYS A 881 18.65 -22.74 8.86
CA LYS A 881 17.27 -22.68 8.36
C LYS A 881 16.27 -22.94 9.50
N LYS A 882 16.49 -24.00 10.29
CA LYS A 882 15.64 -24.33 11.44
C LYS A 882 15.64 -23.23 12.53
N ALA A 883 16.76 -22.56 12.76
CA ALA A 883 16.86 -21.47 13.72
C ALA A 883 16.13 -20.21 13.23
N VAL A 884 16.34 -19.83 11.97
CA VAL A 884 15.68 -18.69 11.34
C VAL A 884 14.17 -18.89 11.27
N SER A 885 13.69 -20.07 10.85
CA SER A 885 12.26 -20.41 10.85
C SER A 885 11.63 -20.41 12.25
N ARG A 886 12.43 -20.44 13.32
CA ARG A 886 11.99 -20.28 14.72
C ARG A 886 12.08 -18.83 15.22
N GLY A 887 12.34 -17.88 14.33
CA GLY A 887 12.43 -16.45 14.63
C GLY A 887 13.76 -16.02 15.26
N SER A 888 14.83 -16.82 15.12
CA SER A 888 16.17 -16.44 15.62
C SER A 888 17.00 -15.63 14.62
N SER A 889 16.36 -14.96 13.64
CA SER A 889 17.11 -14.25 12.60
C SER A 889 17.72 -12.94 13.08
N THR A 890 18.85 -12.62 12.48
CA THR A 890 19.60 -11.40 12.74
C THR A 890 19.20 -10.24 11.81
N TYR A 891 18.72 -10.50 10.58
CA TYR A 891 18.54 -9.44 9.58
C TYR A 891 17.40 -8.47 9.95
N SER A 892 16.18 -8.98 10.13
CA SER A 892 15.06 -8.15 10.59
C SER A 892 15.32 -7.51 11.95
N HIS A 893 16.05 -8.21 12.83
CA HIS A 893 16.38 -7.67 14.15
C HIS A 893 17.33 -6.47 14.05
N LEU A 894 18.38 -6.57 13.23
CA LEU A 894 19.30 -5.46 12.95
C LEU A 894 18.59 -4.26 12.33
N LEU A 895 17.65 -4.51 11.42
CA LEU A 895 16.82 -3.47 10.82
C LEU A 895 15.92 -2.81 11.88
N ALA A 896 15.21 -3.59 12.70
CA ALA A 896 14.38 -3.06 13.78
C ALA A 896 15.20 -2.22 14.77
N LEU A 897 16.40 -2.66 15.14
CA LEU A 897 17.30 -1.91 16.01
C LEU A 897 17.75 -0.60 15.37
N ARG A 898 18.01 -0.57 14.06
CA ARG A 898 18.37 0.66 13.34
C ARG A 898 17.24 1.67 13.41
N LEU A 899 16.02 1.24 13.05
CA LEU A 899 14.84 2.09 13.00
C LEU A 899 14.42 2.55 14.39
N THR A 900 14.54 1.68 15.40
CA THR A 900 14.30 2.05 16.80
C THR A 900 15.32 3.07 17.28
N ALA A 901 16.60 2.92 16.93
CA ALA A 901 17.61 3.90 17.29
C ALA A 901 17.36 5.25 16.62
N GLU A 902 16.98 5.27 15.34
CA GLU A 902 16.61 6.49 14.63
C GLU A 902 15.44 7.21 15.29
N ARG A 903 14.38 6.48 15.66
CA ARG A 903 13.20 7.03 16.35
C ARG A 903 13.47 7.47 17.79
N PHE A 904 14.23 6.68 18.54
CA PHE A 904 14.44 6.88 19.98
C PHE A 904 15.63 7.80 20.31
N LEU A 905 16.71 7.74 19.52
CA LEU A 905 17.93 8.52 19.74
C LEU A 905 18.05 9.71 18.78
N GLY A 906 17.18 9.82 17.77
CA GLY A 906 17.28 10.82 16.70
C GLY A 906 18.48 10.63 15.76
N ARG A 907 19.21 9.51 15.88
CA ARG A 907 20.39 9.21 15.08
C ARG A 907 20.61 7.72 14.91
N VAL A 908 21.25 7.36 13.81
CA VAL A 908 21.62 5.96 13.52
C VAL A 908 22.98 5.64 14.15
N PRO A 909 23.15 4.52 14.89
CA PRO A 909 24.43 4.11 15.45
C PRO A 909 25.52 3.90 14.39
N ASP A 910 26.77 4.21 14.75
CA ASP A 910 27.92 4.16 13.83
C ASP A 910 28.13 2.79 13.15
N LEU A 911 27.70 1.70 13.82
CA LEU A 911 27.69 0.34 13.26
C LEU A 911 27.05 0.29 11.86
N TYR A 912 25.94 1.00 11.65
CA TYR A 912 25.21 0.98 10.38
C TYR A 912 25.87 1.86 9.30
N ASN A 913 26.79 2.74 9.69
CA ASN A 913 27.59 3.56 8.79
C ASN A 913 28.93 2.89 8.44
N ASP A 914 29.29 1.77 9.10
CA ASP A 914 30.49 1.01 8.76
C ASP A 914 30.34 0.40 7.35
N PRO A 915 31.28 0.64 6.41
CA PRO A 915 31.27 0.02 5.09
C PRO A 915 31.17 -1.51 5.11
N VAL A 916 31.63 -2.16 6.17
CA VAL A 916 31.50 -3.60 6.38
C VAL A 916 30.04 -4.00 6.59
N PHE A 917 29.20 -3.16 7.20
CA PHE A 917 27.78 -3.42 7.37
C PHE A 917 27.07 -3.50 6.01
N SER A 918 27.44 -2.64 5.06
CA SER A 918 26.89 -2.67 3.70
C SER A 918 27.15 -4.02 3.03
N LEU A 919 28.32 -4.64 3.23
CA LEU A 919 28.62 -5.98 2.70
C LEU A 919 27.73 -7.08 3.30
N VAL A 920 27.19 -6.87 4.50
CA VAL A 920 26.26 -7.81 5.15
C VAL A 920 24.82 -7.57 4.68
N ALA A 921 24.44 -6.30 4.58
CA ALA A 921 23.10 -5.90 4.16
C ALA A 921 22.83 -6.11 2.66
N GLU A 922 23.88 -6.05 1.84
CA GLU A 922 23.86 -6.20 0.39
C GLU A 922 24.62 -7.48 -0.02
N PRO A 923 23.94 -8.65 -0.03
CA PRO A 923 24.57 -9.90 -0.43
C PRO A 923 24.90 -9.89 -1.93
N ALA A 924 25.95 -10.60 -2.32
CA ALA A 924 26.30 -10.80 -3.72
C ALA A 924 25.31 -11.73 -4.44
N LEU A 925 24.72 -12.67 -3.70
CA LEU A 925 23.69 -13.59 -4.20
C LEU A 925 22.47 -13.57 -3.30
N ARG A 926 21.29 -13.42 -3.90
CA ARG A 926 20.00 -13.70 -3.30
C ARG A 926 19.44 -14.98 -3.91
N PHE A 927 19.11 -15.94 -3.06
CA PHE A 927 18.56 -17.23 -3.47
C PHE A 927 17.10 -17.34 -3.01
N GLU A 928 16.24 -17.77 -3.92
CA GLU A 928 14.85 -18.10 -3.63
C GLU A 928 14.50 -19.45 -4.24
N MET A 929 13.89 -20.33 -3.43
CA MET A 929 13.36 -21.60 -3.91
C MET A 929 11.86 -21.63 -3.76
N VAL A 930 11.18 -21.94 -4.85
CA VAL A 930 9.72 -22.01 -4.93
C VAL A 930 9.31 -23.45 -5.28
N GLU A 931 8.50 -24.05 -4.41
CA GLU A 931 7.86 -25.34 -4.73
C GLU A 931 6.69 -25.10 -5.69
N ALA A 932 6.73 -25.72 -6.86
CA ALA A 932 5.87 -25.39 -7.98
C ALA A 932 4.70 -26.40 -8.11
N GLY A 933 3.51 -25.96 -7.68
CA GLY A 933 2.25 -26.64 -7.99
C GLY A 933 1.67 -26.15 -9.32
N ALA A 934 1.19 -24.91 -9.32
CA ALA A 934 0.63 -24.25 -10.50
C ALA A 934 1.63 -23.38 -11.28
N THR A 935 2.78 -23.06 -10.69
CA THR A 935 3.83 -22.26 -11.33
C THR A 935 4.94 -23.14 -11.90
N TYR A 936 5.77 -22.60 -12.78
CA TYR A 936 7.01 -23.24 -13.24
C TYR A 936 8.23 -22.31 -13.21
N GLY A 937 8.02 -21.02 -12.94
CA GLY A 937 9.08 -20.02 -12.86
C GLY A 937 8.62 -18.76 -12.14
N CYS A 938 9.57 -17.87 -11.86
CA CYS A 938 9.34 -16.57 -11.26
C CYS A 938 9.98 -15.49 -12.14
N GLY A 939 9.41 -14.29 -12.15
CA GLY A 939 9.93 -13.16 -12.91
C GLY A 939 11.19 -12.58 -12.31
N TYR A 940 11.71 -11.55 -12.98
CA TYR A 940 13.00 -10.96 -12.67
C TYR A 940 12.88 -9.91 -11.58
N ALA A 941 13.84 -9.91 -10.66
CA ALA A 941 14.08 -8.81 -9.74
C ALA A 941 15.53 -8.36 -9.92
N LEU A 942 15.72 -7.10 -10.32
CA LEU A 942 17.00 -6.43 -10.40
C LEU A 942 17.35 -5.83 -9.05
N HIS A 943 18.40 -6.36 -8.45
CA HIS A 943 19.08 -5.73 -7.33
C HIS A 943 20.36 -5.07 -7.84
N PRO A 944 20.63 -3.79 -7.51
CA PRO A 944 21.77 -3.06 -8.05
C PRO A 944 23.13 -3.74 -7.80
N PHE A 945 23.24 -4.53 -6.72
CA PHE A 945 24.50 -5.10 -6.24
C PHE A 945 24.44 -6.63 -6.07
N SER A 946 23.32 -7.27 -6.41
CA SER A 946 23.10 -8.71 -6.13
C SER A 946 22.65 -9.44 -7.39
N CYS A 947 23.27 -10.59 -7.65
CA CYS A 947 22.69 -11.60 -8.51
C CYS A 947 21.48 -12.23 -7.80
N HIS A 948 20.40 -12.49 -8.54
CA HIS A 948 19.20 -13.14 -8.04
C HIS A 948 19.02 -14.49 -8.73
N LEU A 949 19.02 -15.56 -7.95
CA LEU A 949 18.78 -16.94 -8.41
C LEU A 949 17.43 -17.41 -7.86
N THR A 950 16.48 -17.67 -8.76
CA THR A 950 15.20 -18.28 -8.42
C THR A 950 15.16 -19.70 -8.96
N CYS A 951 14.84 -20.67 -8.11
CA CYS A 951 14.71 -22.07 -8.48
C CYS A 951 13.27 -22.56 -8.25
N SER A 952 12.68 -23.18 -9.27
CA SER A 952 11.34 -23.75 -9.23
C SER A 952 11.38 -25.26 -9.44
N ARG A 953 10.90 -26.01 -8.46
CA ARG A 953 10.88 -27.48 -8.54
C ARG A 953 9.58 -27.99 -9.16
N THR A 954 9.70 -28.78 -10.22
CA THR A 954 8.58 -29.46 -10.90
C THR A 954 8.88 -30.95 -11.05
N GLY A 955 8.32 -31.78 -10.16
CA GLY A 955 8.54 -33.23 -10.20
C GLY A 955 10.01 -33.61 -10.01
N SER A 956 10.59 -34.23 -11.03
CA SER A 956 12.01 -34.61 -11.16
C SER A 956 12.88 -33.52 -11.78
N THR A 957 12.34 -32.35 -12.11
CA THR A 957 13.09 -31.26 -12.76
C THR A 957 13.16 -30.03 -11.86
N LEU A 958 14.28 -29.31 -11.95
CA LEU A 958 14.49 -28.00 -11.34
C LEU A 958 14.70 -26.98 -12.44
N LEU A 959 13.76 -26.06 -12.60
CA LEU A 959 13.90 -24.89 -13.44
C LEU A 959 14.60 -23.80 -12.63
N TYR A 960 15.60 -23.14 -13.19
CA TYR A 960 16.24 -22.02 -12.53
C TYR A 960 16.33 -20.81 -13.47
N GLN A 961 16.26 -19.63 -12.87
CA GLN A 961 16.41 -18.35 -13.56
C GLN A 961 17.37 -17.49 -12.74
N VAL A 962 18.28 -16.83 -13.44
CA VAL A 962 19.35 -16.00 -12.90
C VAL A 962 19.20 -14.62 -13.51
N THR A 963 19.19 -13.59 -12.67
CA THR A 963 19.25 -12.19 -13.09
C THR A 963 20.43 -11.52 -12.44
N SER A 964 21.25 -10.82 -13.21
CA SER A 964 22.42 -10.09 -12.72
C SER A 964 22.23 -8.59 -12.96
N PRO A 965 22.79 -7.73 -12.09
CA PRO A 965 22.77 -6.31 -12.36
C PRO A 965 23.53 -6.01 -13.65
N PRO A 966 23.12 -4.99 -14.42
CA PRO A 966 23.89 -4.55 -15.57
C PRO A 966 25.32 -4.18 -15.14
N PRO A 967 26.33 -4.43 -16.00
CA PRO A 967 27.73 -4.15 -15.69
C PRO A 967 27.90 -2.66 -15.36
N SER A 968 28.05 -2.37 -14.07
CA SER A 968 28.33 -1.04 -13.55
C SER A 968 29.83 -0.88 -13.33
N SER A 969 30.32 0.35 -13.42
CA SER A 969 31.74 0.72 -13.33
C SER A 969 32.43 0.42 -11.98
N VAL A 970 31.73 -0.20 -11.01
CA VAL A 970 32.17 -0.29 -9.60
C VAL A 970 32.22 -1.74 -9.07
N GLY A 971 31.95 -2.77 -9.88
CA GLY A 971 32.00 -4.17 -9.44
C GLY A 971 32.42 -5.17 -10.52
N VAL A 972 32.89 -6.35 -10.10
CA VAL A 972 33.14 -7.48 -11.00
C VAL A 972 31.81 -7.87 -11.65
N ALA A 973 31.64 -7.54 -12.92
CA ALA A 973 30.43 -7.86 -13.67
C ALA A 973 30.31 -9.38 -13.82
N THR A 974 29.41 -9.97 -13.04
CA THR A 974 29.03 -11.38 -13.20
C THR A 974 27.93 -11.46 -14.23
N SER A 975 28.23 -12.01 -15.40
CA SER A 975 27.18 -12.27 -16.40
C SER A 975 26.28 -13.41 -15.93
N SER A 976 24.96 -13.27 -16.11
CA SER A 976 23.98 -14.30 -15.78
C SER A 976 24.26 -15.61 -16.51
N ALA A 977 24.73 -15.56 -17.75
CA ALA A 977 25.10 -16.75 -18.52
C ALA A 977 26.32 -17.47 -17.92
N THR A 978 27.35 -16.72 -17.51
CA THR A 978 28.54 -17.29 -16.85
C THR A 978 28.18 -17.91 -15.51
N PHE A 979 27.34 -17.25 -14.72
CA PHE A 979 26.85 -17.79 -13.45
C PHE A 979 26.00 -19.05 -13.67
N ALA A 980 25.06 -19.04 -14.62
CA ALA A 980 24.23 -20.19 -14.94
C ALA A 980 25.06 -21.43 -15.34
N ALA A 981 26.08 -21.25 -16.19
CA ALA A 981 26.99 -22.33 -16.57
C ALA A 981 27.83 -22.85 -15.39
N ALA A 982 28.27 -21.97 -14.49
CA ALA A 982 28.96 -22.36 -13.26
C ALA A 982 28.02 -23.10 -12.29
N PHE A 983 26.76 -22.66 -12.20
CA PHE A 983 25.73 -23.23 -11.33
C PHE A 983 25.30 -24.62 -11.76
N THR A 984 25.05 -24.86 -13.05
CA THR A 984 24.75 -26.20 -13.59
C THR A 984 25.84 -27.22 -13.21
N ARG A 985 27.12 -26.85 -13.38
CA ARG A 985 28.26 -27.71 -13.00
C ARG A 985 28.34 -27.92 -11.49
N ALA A 986 28.18 -26.84 -10.72
CA ALA A 986 28.21 -26.91 -9.26
C ALA A 986 27.12 -27.83 -8.68
N CYS A 987 25.92 -27.86 -9.28
CA CYS A 987 24.85 -28.76 -8.87
C CYS A 987 25.24 -30.23 -9.03
N GLN A 988 25.86 -30.59 -10.16
CA GLN A 988 26.33 -31.96 -10.41
C GLN A 988 27.43 -32.37 -9.43
N GLU A 989 28.39 -31.48 -9.19
CA GLU A 989 29.51 -31.74 -8.27
C GLU A 989 29.06 -31.88 -6.81
N VAL A 990 28.23 -30.96 -6.32
CA VAL A 990 27.71 -31.04 -4.94
C VAL A 990 26.84 -32.28 -4.78
N SER A 991 26.03 -32.62 -5.79
CA SER A 991 25.26 -33.87 -5.77
C SER A 991 26.17 -35.11 -5.72
N ALA A 992 27.29 -35.12 -6.45
CA ALA A 992 28.24 -36.22 -6.44
C ALA A 992 29.00 -36.35 -5.11
N LEU A 993 29.26 -35.24 -4.42
CA LEU A 993 29.86 -35.22 -3.07
C LEU A 993 28.88 -35.65 -1.97
N LEU A 994 27.58 -35.52 -2.19
CA LEU A 994 26.54 -35.91 -1.23
C LEU A 994 25.97 -37.31 -1.48
N ALA A 995 26.34 -37.96 -2.58
CA ALA A 995 25.95 -39.33 -2.86
C ALA A 995 26.57 -40.28 -1.82
N PRO A 996 25.82 -41.28 -1.33
CA PRO A 996 26.40 -42.34 -0.52
C PRO A 996 27.42 -43.12 -1.36
N ASP A 997 28.56 -43.46 -0.75
CA ASP A 997 29.63 -44.25 -1.38
C ASP A 997 29.20 -45.68 -1.76
#